data_AF-H8FP75-F1
#
_entry.id   AF-H8FP75-F1
#
_cell.length_a   1.000
_cell.length_b   1.000
_cell.length_c   1.000
_cell.angle_alpha   90.00
_cell.angle_beta   90.00
_cell.angle_gamma   90.00
#
_symmetry.space_group_name_H-M   'P 1'
#
loop_
_entity.id
_entity.type
_entity.pdbx_description
1 polymer ?
#
loop_
_entity_poly.entity_id
_entity_poly.type
_entity_poly.pdbx_seq_one_letter_code
_entity_poly.pdbx_strand_id
1 'polypeptide(L)'
;MARVPTYTQPTVEARPLGAPQLSASVPAGAFDTGGSSLVEGGQKLAAMGDQLAAHAVRMAEEDAKTSALEALTAFQTSKRNVLYRNQDAFTSLEGQAAYAAYQHLPGALEEDRVRMGSNLGAAARKLYDQASIRDLSGDLDTAARHAATERKKWREQIVLTNVNSNIEQAATNWGDPAKRQASWNAARDVVLDWAAEMRIPYDSPIVQTRLKKVDTDYVTAVVNQGATSDPMGAKTFFDEHRKYVSSESIPALSGMIDQKTKKFLVDQDADRILAITAPANGLDAITAAIHAQESGGRATSPTSIDGARGGMQIMPATFARYAQPGESIDNPTDNMAVGKRIVADLSAKTGGDPARIAVGYFSGEDNIAPPGSPNPWKKDRTDGNGKSVSSYVRDVLGHVNDPRSSRLSAQFEALKDVPVERRDEVRAHLLRADQDAERVRTAQVREAEDFASDWVLTKRLDPLALPTKVQERLGPTGVKGWVEYAASMNKRVDDPVEYDRLVTMAALDPDRFVREDPTKWNLSPASTKELIGKKGTILSGDAREAEKTANLKRFLSLSRDLLGAAGIERDTDRMNNYTALGAQRLEQFREENKKRPADNDMLAIAKDLLMPGRLRGTGWVFEDKGVLTDSNAYVPFSEIPPQDRIQVVGWISAKGKAADNTTVESLYAAWKRGDRAAADAILSGATKSAPAAAPSSPSVVSKAAAAPAPASLSGPVVPAAASHQVKDKRTGHNDRRADPLDDAVVAGARHAAAYASDLWAGKTTIGGMYLRKPREEK
;
A
#
# COMPACT_ATOMS: atom_id res chain seq x y z
N MET A 1 -0.51 25.34 42.49
CA MET A 1 0.56 25.90 41.63
C MET A 1 1.56 26.61 42.52
N ALA A 2 2.84 26.23 42.49
CA ALA A 2 3.88 26.94 43.24
C ALA A 2 4.37 28.16 42.43
N ARG A 3 4.68 29.28 43.09
CA ARG A 3 5.31 30.44 42.45
C ARG A 3 6.82 30.28 42.49
N VAL A 4 7.47 30.35 41.33
CA VAL A 4 8.94 30.40 41.20
C VAL A 4 9.41 31.83 41.47
N PRO A 5 10.55 32.06 42.16
CA PRO A 5 11.08 33.41 42.37
C PRO A 5 11.52 34.06 41.06
N THR A 6 11.14 35.33 40.86
CA THR A 6 11.62 36.14 39.74
C THR A 6 13.01 36.69 40.09
N TYR A 7 14.04 36.30 39.34
CA TYR A 7 15.36 36.93 39.45
C TYR A 7 15.34 38.29 38.75
N THR A 8 15.57 39.37 39.52
CA THR A 8 15.86 40.69 38.97
C THR A 8 17.16 40.64 38.17
N GLN A 9 17.14 41.18 36.95
CA GLN A 9 18.32 41.21 36.07
C GLN A 9 19.49 41.98 36.74
N PRO A 10 20.74 41.56 36.53
CA PRO A 10 21.89 42.37 36.91
C PRO A 10 21.93 43.62 36.01
N THR A 11 21.78 44.80 36.61
CA THR A 11 21.96 46.07 35.91
C THR A 11 23.41 46.21 35.49
N VAL A 12 23.74 45.86 34.25
CA VAL A 12 25.06 46.10 33.67
C VAL A 12 25.18 47.60 33.40
N GLU A 13 25.76 48.35 34.35
CA GLU A 13 26.23 49.70 34.08
C GLU A 13 27.21 49.66 32.91
N ALA A 14 26.87 50.37 31.84
CA ALA A 14 27.79 50.65 30.75
C ALA A 14 28.90 51.58 31.25
N ARG A 15 29.92 51.02 31.92
CA ARG A 15 31.14 51.74 32.25
C ARG A 15 31.69 52.35 30.95
N PRO A 16 31.83 53.69 30.84
CA PRO A 16 32.53 54.26 29.71
C PRO A 16 33.94 53.70 29.71
N LEU A 17 34.38 53.17 28.56
CA LEU A 17 35.79 52.83 28.36
C LEU A 17 36.61 54.10 28.63
N GLY A 18 37.45 54.05 29.66
CA GLY A 18 38.21 55.21 30.09
C GLY A 18 39.06 55.72 28.93
N ALA A 19 38.92 57.02 28.60
CA ALA A 19 39.71 57.64 27.55
C ALA A 19 41.20 57.37 27.82
N PRO A 20 41.98 56.90 26.81
CA PRO A 20 43.36 56.49 27.03
C PRO A 20 44.16 57.68 27.54
N GLN A 21 44.65 57.61 28.78
CA GLN A 21 45.44 58.68 29.38
C GLN A 21 46.83 58.71 28.75
N LEU A 22 46.93 59.43 27.64
CA LEU A 22 48.18 59.82 27.00
C LEU A 22 48.94 60.79 27.92
N SER A 23 49.69 60.23 28.87
CA SER A 23 50.65 60.97 29.69
C SER A 23 51.83 61.42 28.84
N ALA A 24 51.62 62.46 28.02
CA ALA A 24 52.67 63.08 27.23
C ALA A 24 53.65 63.80 28.15
N SER A 25 54.71 63.11 28.56
CA SER A 25 55.81 63.64 29.35
C SER A 25 56.69 64.56 28.48
N VAL A 26 56.21 65.78 28.21
CA VAL A 26 56.97 66.80 27.48
C VAL A 26 58.16 67.25 28.32
N PRO A 27 59.40 67.23 27.82
CA PRO A 27 60.56 67.73 28.57
C PRO A 27 60.42 69.22 28.91
N ALA A 28 60.71 69.59 30.16
CA ALA A 28 60.47 70.92 30.73
C ALA A 28 61.43 72.03 30.25
N GLY A 29 61.99 71.92 29.04
CA GLY A 29 63.02 72.83 28.49
C GLY A 29 62.58 73.66 27.27
N ALA A 30 61.30 73.64 26.89
CA ALA A 30 60.80 74.19 25.62
C ALA A 30 59.83 75.39 25.78
N PHE A 31 59.93 76.13 26.89
CA PHE A 31 59.03 77.26 27.22
C PHE A 31 59.77 78.61 27.31
N ASP A 32 60.52 78.96 26.28
CA ASP A 32 60.98 80.34 26.08
C ASP A 32 60.79 80.77 24.61
N THR A 33 60.33 82.01 24.43
CA THR A 33 59.89 82.68 23.18
C THR A 33 58.57 82.21 22.51
N GLY A 34 57.67 83.18 22.25
CA GLY A 34 56.72 83.15 21.13
C GLY A 34 55.35 82.46 21.35
N GLY A 35 54.36 83.21 21.84
CA GLY A 35 52.97 82.72 22.04
C GLY A 35 52.20 82.30 20.79
N SER A 36 52.71 82.55 19.58
CA SER A 36 52.15 82.00 18.32
C SER A 36 52.27 80.48 18.23
N SER A 37 53.39 79.92 18.71
CA SER A 37 53.65 78.47 18.71
C SER A 37 52.61 77.69 19.52
N LEU A 38 52.08 78.29 20.59
CA LEU A 38 51.14 77.68 21.51
C LEU A 38 49.72 77.59 20.89
N VAL A 39 49.35 78.56 20.06
CA VAL A 39 48.11 78.53 19.26
C VAL A 39 48.21 77.47 18.16
N GLU A 40 49.34 77.40 17.44
CA GLU A 40 49.55 76.40 16.38
C GLU A 40 49.60 74.97 16.93
N GLY A 41 50.21 74.78 18.11
CA GLY A 41 50.18 73.52 18.86
C GLY A 41 48.76 73.12 19.28
N GLY A 42 47.97 74.07 19.80
CA GLY A 42 46.57 73.84 20.16
C GLY A 42 45.69 73.42 18.97
N GLN A 43 45.88 74.05 17.80
CA GLN A 43 45.16 73.69 16.57
C GLN A 43 45.53 72.28 16.07
N LYS A 44 46.83 71.90 16.12
CA LYS A 44 47.27 70.54 15.78
C LYS A 44 46.71 69.49 16.75
N LEU A 45 46.64 69.80 18.05
CA LEU A 45 46.07 68.89 19.05
C LEU A 45 44.56 68.68 18.84
N ALA A 46 43.82 69.75 18.52
CA ALA A 46 42.40 69.67 18.19
C ALA A 46 42.16 68.79 16.94
N ALA A 47 42.86 69.04 15.84
CA ALA A 47 42.74 68.26 14.61
C ALA A 47 43.11 66.77 14.81
N MET A 48 44.08 66.47 15.67
CA MET A 48 44.42 65.10 16.06
C MET A 48 43.33 64.45 16.92
N GLY A 49 42.69 65.22 17.81
CA GLY A 49 41.51 64.80 18.56
C GLY A 49 40.33 64.44 17.66
N ASP A 50 40.02 65.28 16.67
CA ASP A 50 38.96 65.01 15.68
C ASP A 50 39.27 63.76 14.85
N GLN A 51 40.52 63.56 14.43
CA GLN A 51 40.94 62.34 13.72
C GLN A 51 40.82 61.09 14.59
N LEU A 52 41.17 61.16 15.88
CA LEU A 52 41.01 60.05 16.83
C LEU A 52 39.53 59.75 17.11
N ALA A 53 38.68 60.77 17.25
CA ALA A 53 37.24 60.60 17.40
C ALA A 53 36.62 59.93 16.15
N ALA A 54 36.97 60.39 14.94
CA ALA A 54 36.54 59.77 13.70
C ALA A 54 37.08 58.33 13.52
N HIS A 55 38.28 58.02 14.05
CA HIS A 55 38.81 56.67 14.08
C HIS A 55 38.06 55.76 15.05
N ALA A 56 37.73 56.25 16.25
CA ALA A 56 36.95 55.51 17.25
C ALA A 56 35.53 55.19 16.74
N VAL A 57 34.87 56.13 16.04
CA VAL A 57 33.57 55.88 15.40
C VAL A 57 33.67 54.79 14.32
N ARG A 58 34.71 54.82 13.47
CA ARG A 58 34.91 53.78 12.45
C ARG A 58 35.16 52.39 13.05
N MET A 59 35.99 52.28 14.08
CA MET A 59 36.20 51.00 14.78
C MET A 59 34.89 50.49 15.40
N ALA A 60 34.14 51.36 16.09
CA ALA A 60 32.84 50.98 16.67
C ALA A 60 31.81 50.55 15.61
N GLU A 61 31.85 51.11 14.39
CA GLU A 61 31.05 50.60 13.28
C GLU A 61 31.55 49.25 12.75
N GLU A 62 32.86 49.01 12.70
CA GLU A 62 33.47 47.76 12.22
C GLU A 62 33.25 46.61 13.20
N ASP A 63 33.36 46.85 14.50
CA ASP A 63 32.95 45.95 15.57
C ASP A 63 31.45 45.61 15.44
N ALA A 64 30.60 46.63 15.25
CA ALA A 64 29.16 46.43 15.10
C ALA A 64 28.79 45.64 13.83
N LYS A 65 29.50 45.84 12.71
CA LYS A 65 29.36 45.03 11.49
C LYS A 65 29.80 43.59 11.74
N THR A 66 30.89 43.39 12.48
CA THR A 66 31.45 42.06 12.80
C THR A 66 30.48 41.24 13.66
N SER A 67 30.03 41.75 14.81
CA SER A 67 29.07 41.03 15.66
C SER A 67 27.72 40.76 14.97
N ALA A 68 27.28 41.65 14.07
CA ALA A 68 26.09 41.41 13.26
C ALA A 68 26.27 40.24 12.28
N LEU A 69 27.44 40.10 11.67
CA LEU A 69 27.78 38.99 10.76
C LEU A 69 27.96 37.66 11.52
N GLU A 70 28.52 37.68 12.73
CA GLU A 70 28.61 36.49 13.59
C GLU A 70 27.22 35.96 13.96
N ALA A 71 26.33 36.83 14.45
CA ALA A 71 24.95 36.47 14.78
C ALA A 71 24.15 36.02 13.54
N LEU A 72 24.37 36.64 12.38
CA LEU A 72 23.76 36.22 11.11
C LEU A 72 24.25 34.82 10.71
N THR A 73 25.53 34.54 10.85
CA THR A 73 26.14 33.22 10.54
C THR A 73 25.62 32.13 11.48
N ALA A 74 25.44 32.44 12.77
CA ALA A 74 24.84 31.55 13.76
C ALA A 74 23.37 31.23 13.42
N PHE A 75 22.56 32.27 13.14
CA PHE A 75 21.17 32.12 12.68
C PHE A 75 21.08 31.30 11.39
N GLN A 76 21.90 31.60 10.38
CA GLN A 76 21.95 30.84 9.11
C GLN A 76 22.35 29.39 9.28
N THR A 77 23.20 29.07 10.27
CA THR A 77 23.58 27.69 10.59
C THR A 77 22.42 26.95 11.26
N SER A 78 21.76 27.61 12.22
CA SER A 78 20.58 27.08 12.93
C SER A 78 19.41 26.85 11.98
N LYS A 79 18.99 27.88 11.22
CA LYS A 79 17.98 27.84 10.16
C LYS A 79 18.22 26.70 9.17
N ARG A 80 19.47 26.55 8.70
CA ARG A 80 19.85 25.46 7.77
C ARG A 80 19.73 24.08 8.38
N ASN A 81 20.02 23.92 9.67
CA ASN A 81 19.80 22.65 10.35
C ASN A 81 18.30 22.29 10.38
N VAL A 82 17.44 23.23 10.79
CA VAL A 82 15.96 23.04 10.84
C VAL A 82 15.37 22.75 9.46
N LEU A 83 15.82 23.46 8.42
CA LEU A 83 15.26 23.33 7.08
C LEU A 83 15.76 22.11 6.32
N TYR A 84 17.07 21.82 6.36
CA TYR A 84 17.75 20.99 5.34
C TYR A 84 18.66 19.88 5.89
N ARG A 85 18.77 19.67 7.22
CA ARG A 85 19.75 18.73 7.79
C ARG A 85 19.12 17.70 8.74
N ASN A 86 19.57 16.45 8.61
CA ASN A 86 19.05 15.24 9.25
C ASN A 86 17.71 14.78 8.64
N GLN A 87 17.19 13.64 9.10
CA GLN A 87 15.95 13.03 8.56
C GLN A 87 14.69 13.81 8.98
N ASP A 88 14.76 14.49 10.12
CA ASP A 88 13.69 15.35 10.67
C ASP A 88 13.66 16.77 10.09
N ALA A 89 14.50 17.06 9.09
CA ALA A 89 14.56 18.36 8.43
C ALA A 89 13.23 18.70 7.77
N PHE A 90 12.84 19.98 7.76
CA PHE A 90 11.57 20.39 7.17
C PHE A 90 11.39 19.94 5.70
N THR A 91 12.46 19.96 4.90
CA THR A 91 12.38 19.52 3.48
C THR A 91 12.40 18.00 3.28
N SER A 92 12.73 17.19 4.29
CA SER A 92 12.60 15.72 4.22
C SER A 92 11.26 15.21 4.79
N LEU A 93 10.47 16.08 5.42
CA LEU A 93 9.06 15.79 5.71
C LEU A 93 8.25 15.74 4.41
N GLU A 94 7.33 14.77 4.32
CA GLU A 94 6.40 14.63 3.20
C GLU A 94 4.93 14.73 3.64
N GLY A 95 4.03 14.92 2.67
CA GLY A 95 2.59 14.84 2.82
C GLY A 95 2.01 15.70 3.95
N GLN A 96 1.29 15.06 4.88
CA GLN A 96 0.68 15.72 6.03
C GLN A 96 1.71 16.29 7.01
N ALA A 97 2.85 15.62 7.20
CA ALA A 97 3.87 16.03 8.16
C ALA A 97 4.51 17.36 7.75
N ALA A 98 4.85 17.52 6.47
CA ALA A 98 5.34 18.78 5.92
C ALA A 98 4.33 19.93 6.08
N TYR A 99 3.06 19.67 5.77
CA TYR A 99 2.01 20.70 5.89
C TYR A 99 1.76 21.10 7.36
N ALA A 100 1.81 20.15 8.30
CA ALA A 100 1.66 20.43 9.72
C ALA A 100 2.87 21.20 10.29
N ALA A 101 4.10 20.75 10.00
CA ALA A 101 5.32 21.43 10.44
C ALA A 101 5.41 22.87 9.93
N TYR A 102 4.93 23.14 8.70
CA TYR A 102 4.92 24.49 8.14
C TYR A 102 4.06 25.48 8.95
N GLN A 103 3.05 25.03 9.69
CA GLN A 103 2.24 25.93 10.53
C GLN A 103 3.02 26.48 11.73
N HIS A 104 4.11 25.82 12.14
CA HIS A 104 4.93 26.21 13.28
C HIS A 104 6.30 26.78 12.87
N LEU A 105 6.80 26.40 11.69
CA LEU A 105 8.12 26.80 11.16
C LEU A 105 8.38 28.32 11.16
N PRO A 106 7.47 29.21 10.72
CA PRO A 106 7.71 30.65 10.76
C PRO A 106 7.93 31.19 12.18
N GLY A 107 7.19 30.67 13.17
CA GLY A 107 7.32 31.06 14.57
C GLY A 107 8.65 30.60 15.16
N ALA A 108 9.02 29.34 14.93
CA ALA A 108 10.29 28.77 15.42
C ALA A 108 11.52 29.48 14.83
N LEU A 109 11.49 29.84 13.54
CA LEU A 109 12.58 30.58 12.90
C LEU A 109 12.65 32.06 13.35
N GLU A 110 11.52 32.73 13.59
CA GLU A 110 11.52 34.10 14.13
C GLU A 110 11.96 34.13 15.60
N GLU A 111 11.59 33.14 16.42
CA GLU A 111 12.08 33.01 17.81
C GLU A 111 13.61 32.86 17.83
N ASP A 112 14.17 32.01 16.98
CA ASP A 112 15.62 31.85 16.86
C ASP A 112 16.30 33.13 16.34
N ARG A 113 15.68 33.84 15.39
CA ARG A 113 16.16 35.13 14.88
C ARG A 113 16.23 36.18 16.00
N VAL A 114 15.17 36.33 16.78
CA VAL A 114 15.10 37.24 17.93
C VAL A 114 16.09 36.84 19.02
N ARG A 115 16.26 35.53 19.27
CA ARG A 115 17.25 34.99 20.21
C ARG A 115 18.68 35.35 19.81
N MET A 116 19.08 35.14 18.57
CA MET A 116 20.42 35.49 18.07
C MET A 116 20.68 37.00 18.09
N GLY A 117 19.65 37.83 17.79
CA GLY A 117 19.74 39.29 17.86
C GLY A 117 19.66 39.89 19.27
N SER A 118 19.37 39.09 20.30
CA SER A 118 19.05 39.60 21.66
C SER A 118 20.22 40.31 22.35
N ASN A 119 21.43 39.76 22.21
CA ASN A 119 22.65 40.22 22.91
C ASN A 119 23.46 41.27 22.10
N LEU A 120 22.98 41.68 20.92
CA LEU A 120 23.68 42.64 20.05
C LEU A 120 23.47 44.09 20.51
N GLY A 121 24.56 44.87 20.52
CA GLY A 121 24.49 46.33 20.66
C GLY A 121 23.68 46.97 19.54
N ALA A 122 23.03 48.10 19.80
CA ALA A 122 21.97 48.67 18.94
C ALA A 122 22.36 48.85 17.45
N ALA A 123 23.61 49.25 17.17
CA ALA A 123 24.12 49.37 15.80
C ALA A 123 24.24 48.01 15.10
N ALA A 124 24.84 47.02 15.77
CA ALA A 124 24.96 45.65 15.27
C ALA A 124 23.58 45.00 15.06
N ARG A 125 22.68 45.19 16.04
CA ARG A 125 21.30 44.67 15.98
C ARG A 125 20.54 45.19 14.77
N LYS A 126 20.64 46.50 14.47
CA LYS A 126 20.01 47.10 13.28
C LYS A 126 20.49 46.46 11.97
N LEU A 127 21.79 46.17 11.85
CA LEU A 127 22.37 45.49 10.68
C LEU A 127 21.91 44.03 10.60
N TYR A 128 21.94 43.32 11.73
CA TYR A 128 21.48 41.94 11.86
C TYR A 128 19.99 41.79 11.50
N ASP A 129 19.10 42.63 12.04
CA ASP A 129 17.67 42.59 11.77
C ASP A 129 17.38 42.79 10.27
N GLN A 130 18.03 43.78 9.62
CA GLN A 130 17.87 44.03 8.19
C GLN A 130 18.33 42.88 7.29
N ALA A 131 19.42 42.19 7.65
CA ALA A 131 19.92 41.05 6.89
C ALA A 131 19.09 39.78 7.14
N SER A 132 18.82 39.47 8.41
CA SER A 132 18.13 38.25 8.83
C SER A 132 16.66 38.19 8.38
N ILE A 133 15.94 39.33 8.36
CA ILE A 133 14.56 39.38 7.86
C ILE A 133 14.49 39.07 6.35
N ARG A 134 15.42 39.62 5.55
CA ARG A 134 15.49 39.34 4.11
C ARG A 134 15.78 37.87 3.84
N ASP A 135 16.74 37.33 4.58
CA ASP A 135 17.20 35.94 4.48
C ASP A 135 16.18 34.92 5.01
N LEU A 136 15.38 35.28 6.02
CA LEU A 136 14.24 34.48 6.48
C LEU A 136 13.10 34.47 5.44
N SER A 137 12.80 35.61 4.82
CA SER A 137 11.71 35.70 3.84
C SER A 137 11.88 34.79 2.61
N GLY A 138 13.12 34.55 2.16
CA GLY A 138 13.40 33.67 1.02
C GLY A 138 13.23 32.18 1.35
N ASP A 139 13.70 31.76 2.52
CA ASP A 139 13.49 30.38 3.00
C ASP A 139 12.03 30.10 3.35
N LEU A 140 11.26 31.08 3.87
CA LEU A 140 9.84 30.89 4.15
C LEU A 140 8.97 30.75 2.88
N ASP A 141 9.30 31.44 1.79
CA ASP A 141 8.66 31.21 0.48
C ASP A 141 9.03 29.81 -0.09
N THR A 142 10.29 29.41 0.05
CA THR A 142 10.76 28.07 -0.34
C THR A 142 10.03 26.98 0.45
N ALA A 143 9.90 27.15 1.77
CA ALA A 143 9.18 26.25 2.64
C ALA A 143 7.66 26.23 2.36
N ALA A 144 7.06 27.37 2.00
CA ALA A 144 5.66 27.45 1.61
C ALA A 144 5.39 26.63 0.33
N ARG A 145 6.29 26.70 -0.66
CA ARG A 145 6.20 25.92 -1.90
C ARG A 145 6.35 24.43 -1.66
N HIS A 146 7.24 24.02 -0.76
CA HIS A 146 7.34 22.62 -0.30
C HIS A 146 6.03 22.17 0.37
N ALA A 147 5.56 22.89 1.39
CA ALA A 147 4.32 22.58 2.10
C ALA A 147 3.09 22.52 1.19
N ALA A 148 2.99 23.39 0.19
CA ALA A 148 1.91 23.39 -0.79
C ALA A 148 1.97 22.17 -1.73
N THR A 149 3.18 21.76 -2.13
CA THR A 149 3.42 20.56 -2.96
C THR A 149 3.08 19.29 -2.19
N GLU A 150 3.55 19.18 -0.95
CA GLU A 150 3.27 18.04 -0.07
C GLU A 150 1.79 17.96 0.33
N ARG A 151 1.14 19.10 0.61
CA ARG A 151 -0.33 19.15 0.80
C ARG A 151 -1.10 18.73 -0.47
N LYS A 152 -0.53 18.90 -1.67
CA LYS A 152 -1.14 18.37 -2.90
C LYS A 152 -0.99 16.84 -2.95
N LYS A 153 0.21 16.29 -2.76
CA LYS A 153 0.44 14.83 -2.67
C LYS A 153 -0.51 14.19 -1.65
N TRP A 154 -0.61 14.75 -0.45
CA TRP A 154 -1.45 14.24 0.64
C TRP A 154 -2.95 14.23 0.31
N ARG A 155 -3.49 15.29 -0.32
CA ARG A 155 -4.88 15.28 -0.79
C ARG A 155 -5.11 14.23 -1.87
N GLU A 156 -4.20 14.09 -2.83
CA GLU A 156 -4.29 13.04 -3.85
C GLU A 156 -4.21 11.62 -3.24
N GLN A 157 -3.42 11.44 -2.17
CA GLN A 157 -3.38 10.19 -1.40
C GLN A 157 -4.72 9.90 -0.67
N ILE A 158 -5.33 10.88 -0.01
CA ILE A 158 -6.64 10.72 0.64
C ILE A 158 -7.71 10.31 -0.38
N VAL A 159 -7.72 10.95 -1.56
CA VAL A 159 -8.64 10.62 -2.66
C VAL A 159 -8.45 9.16 -3.10
N LEU A 160 -7.21 8.69 -3.25
CA LEU A 160 -6.93 7.29 -3.58
C LEU A 160 -7.34 6.32 -2.46
N THR A 161 -7.13 6.66 -1.18
CA THR A 161 -7.59 5.84 -0.05
C THR A 161 -9.12 5.73 -0.02
N ASN A 162 -9.85 6.83 -0.26
CA ASN A 162 -11.32 6.83 -0.31
C ASN A 162 -11.85 6.04 -1.52
N VAL A 163 -11.21 6.15 -2.70
CA VAL A 163 -11.50 5.31 -3.88
C VAL A 163 -11.33 3.83 -3.52
N ASN A 164 -10.18 3.45 -2.98
CA ASN A 164 -9.86 2.05 -2.67
C ASN A 164 -10.83 1.47 -1.63
N SER A 165 -11.15 2.22 -0.56
CA SER A 165 -12.10 1.76 0.46
C SER A 165 -13.51 1.51 -0.10
N ASN A 166 -13.97 2.33 -1.05
CA ASN A 166 -15.24 2.08 -1.74
C ASN A 166 -15.16 0.84 -2.66
N ILE A 167 -14.04 0.63 -3.35
CA ILE A 167 -13.81 -0.57 -4.17
C ILE A 167 -13.75 -1.85 -3.30
N GLU A 168 -13.11 -1.80 -2.14
CA GLU A 168 -13.09 -2.89 -1.14
C GLU A 168 -14.48 -3.18 -0.56
N GLN A 169 -15.29 -2.14 -0.33
CA GLN A 169 -16.70 -2.30 0.05
C GLN A 169 -17.52 -2.94 -1.07
N ALA A 170 -17.28 -2.58 -2.34
CA ALA A 170 -17.93 -3.21 -3.48
C ALA A 170 -17.56 -4.70 -3.59
N ALA A 171 -16.27 -5.03 -3.45
CA ALA A 171 -15.80 -6.42 -3.47
C ALA A 171 -16.42 -7.23 -2.31
N THR A 172 -16.36 -6.70 -1.09
CA THR A 172 -16.99 -7.31 0.11
C THR A 172 -18.48 -7.59 -0.10
N ASN A 173 -19.19 -6.71 -0.82
CA ASN A 173 -20.60 -6.87 -1.17
C ASN A 173 -20.83 -7.60 -2.52
N TRP A 174 -19.94 -8.53 -2.92
CA TRP A 174 -20.09 -9.36 -4.14
C TRP A 174 -21.47 -10.04 -4.28
N GLY A 175 -22.13 -10.41 -3.17
CA GLY A 175 -23.48 -10.98 -3.22
C GLY A 175 -24.62 -9.99 -3.51
N ASP A 176 -24.39 -8.68 -3.43
CA ASP A 176 -25.43 -7.64 -3.46
C ASP A 176 -25.18 -6.62 -4.59
N PRO A 177 -25.90 -6.72 -5.73
CA PRO A 177 -25.69 -5.82 -6.87
C PRO A 177 -25.97 -4.34 -6.56
N ALA A 178 -26.93 -4.05 -5.68
CA ALA A 178 -27.30 -2.68 -5.35
C ALA A 178 -26.20 -2.00 -4.51
N LYS A 179 -25.65 -2.70 -3.51
CA LYS A 179 -24.51 -2.21 -2.74
C LYS A 179 -23.25 -2.06 -3.58
N ARG A 180 -22.98 -2.99 -4.51
CA ARG A 180 -21.86 -2.83 -5.47
C ARG A 180 -21.97 -1.57 -6.31
N GLN A 181 -23.13 -1.33 -6.92
CA GLN A 181 -23.33 -0.15 -7.76
C GLN A 181 -23.24 1.14 -6.94
N ALA A 182 -23.77 1.16 -5.71
CA ALA A 182 -23.64 2.31 -4.81
C ALA A 182 -22.18 2.61 -4.46
N SER A 183 -21.39 1.59 -4.10
CA SER A 183 -19.96 1.73 -3.80
C SER A 183 -19.13 2.12 -5.03
N TRP A 184 -19.45 1.61 -6.22
CA TRP A 184 -18.77 2.03 -7.47
C TRP A 184 -19.07 3.48 -7.82
N ASN A 185 -20.33 3.92 -7.68
CA ASN A 185 -20.71 5.32 -7.85
C ASN A 185 -19.92 6.20 -6.87
N ALA A 186 -19.92 5.88 -5.57
CA ALA A 186 -19.16 6.62 -4.56
C ALA A 186 -17.65 6.70 -4.86
N ALA A 187 -17.04 5.61 -5.38
CA ALA A 187 -15.63 5.64 -5.81
C ALA A 187 -15.39 6.59 -6.99
N ARG A 188 -16.36 6.72 -7.92
CA ARG A 188 -16.28 7.67 -9.04
C ARG A 188 -16.55 9.11 -8.59
N ASP A 189 -17.51 9.31 -7.69
CA ASP A 189 -17.89 10.61 -7.15
C ASP A 189 -16.73 11.25 -6.39
N VAL A 190 -15.94 10.47 -5.63
CA VAL A 190 -14.69 10.93 -4.99
C VAL A 190 -13.66 11.48 -6.00
N VAL A 191 -13.63 10.97 -7.25
CA VAL A 191 -12.77 11.50 -8.32
C VAL A 191 -13.36 12.77 -8.95
N LEU A 192 -14.69 12.88 -9.02
CA LEU A 192 -15.39 14.06 -9.53
C LEU A 192 -15.32 15.23 -8.54
N ASP A 193 -15.47 14.98 -7.23
CA ASP A 193 -15.28 15.97 -6.16
C ASP A 193 -13.83 16.49 -6.14
N TRP A 194 -12.84 15.60 -6.28
CA TRP A 194 -11.44 16.01 -6.45
C TRP A 194 -11.23 16.89 -7.69
N ALA A 195 -11.87 16.57 -8.81
CA ALA A 195 -11.81 17.38 -10.02
C ALA A 195 -12.46 18.76 -9.79
N ALA A 196 -13.58 18.82 -9.07
CA ALA A 196 -14.27 20.07 -8.72
C ALA A 196 -13.44 20.95 -7.77
N GLU A 197 -12.84 20.39 -6.71
CA GLU A 197 -11.93 21.10 -5.79
C GLU A 197 -10.75 21.70 -6.57
N MET A 198 -10.16 20.92 -7.48
CA MET A 198 -9.03 21.32 -8.31
C MET A 198 -9.43 22.20 -9.52
N ARG A 199 -10.73 22.45 -9.73
CA ARG A 199 -11.31 23.18 -10.88
C ARG A 199 -10.92 22.60 -12.24
N ILE A 200 -10.77 21.28 -12.31
CA ILE A 200 -10.45 20.53 -13.53
C ILE A 200 -11.77 20.12 -14.19
N PRO A 201 -11.99 20.42 -15.49
CA PRO A 201 -13.18 19.97 -16.23
C PRO A 201 -13.34 18.43 -16.21
N TYR A 202 -14.56 17.94 -16.00
CA TYR A 202 -14.85 16.51 -15.85
C TYR A 202 -14.57 15.70 -17.14
N ASP A 203 -14.66 16.34 -18.30
CA ASP A 203 -14.33 15.80 -19.62
C ASP A 203 -12.82 15.77 -19.90
N SER A 204 -11.99 16.39 -19.06
CA SER A 204 -10.55 16.43 -19.27
C SER A 204 -9.90 15.03 -19.28
N PRO A 205 -8.85 14.80 -20.09
CA PRO A 205 -8.18 13.50 -20.16
C PRO A 205 -7.66 12.98 -18.81
N ILE A 206 -7.30 13.89 -17.88
CA ILE A 206 -6.82 13.52 -16.54
C ILE A 206 -7.95 12.90 -15.71
N VAL A 207 -9.14 13.51 -15.70
CA VAL A 207 -10.30 12.98 -14.96
C VAL A 207 -10.80 11.69 -15.59
N GLN A 208 -10.92 11.65 -16.92
CA GLN A 208 -11.32 10.45 -17.65
C GLN A 208 -10.35 9.27 -17.46
N THR A 209 -9.03 9.53 -17.39
CA THR A 209 -8.02 8.50 -17.09
C THR A 209 -8.18 7.98 -15.65
N ARG A 210 -8.41 8.86 -14.67
CA ARG A 210 -8.66 8.43 -13.28
C ARG A 210 -9.94 7.62 -13.14
N LEU A 211 -11.05 8.05 -13.78
CA LEU A 211 -12.31 7.31 -13.80
C LEU A 211 -12.14 5.92 -14.46
N LYS A 212 -11.45 5.82 -15.60
CA LYS A 212 -11.13 4.54 -16.24
C LYS A 212 -10.30 3.62 -15.34
N LYS A 213 -9.40 4.18 -14.52
CA LYS A 213 -8.67 3.40 -13.50
C LYS A 213 -9.61 2.90 -12.40
N VAL A 214 -10.44 3.77 -11.81
CA VAL A 214 -11.46 3.38 -10.81
C VAL A 214 -12.35 2.25 -11.35
N ASP A 215 -12.79 2.36 -12.59
CA ASP A 215 -13.61 1.37 -13.28
C ASP A 215 -12.88 0.02 -13.45
N THR A 216 -11.60 0.04 -13.84
CA THR A 216 -10.76 -1.16 -13.97
C THR A 216 -10.47 -1.80 -12.60
N ASP A 217 -10.15 -0.99 -11.59
CA ASP A 217 -9.87 -1.42 -10.22
C ASP A 217 -11.12 -2.03 -9.57
N TYR A 218 -12.30 -1.40 -9.76
CA TYR A 218 -13.60 -1.89 -9.32
C TYR A 218 -13.89 -3.27 -9.88
N VAL A 219 -13.85 -3.45 -11.21
CA VAL A 219 -14.11 -4.76 -11.83
C VAL A 219 -13.09 -5.78 -11.35
N THR A 220 -11.80 -5.41 -11.25
CA THR A 220 -10.73 -6.29 -10.75
C THR A 220 -11.01 -6.81 -9.34
N ALA A 221 -11.26 -5.93 -8.37
CA ALA A 221 -11.47 -6.32 -6.97
C ALA A 221 -12.74 -7.16 -6.80
N VAL A 222 -13.82 -6.75 -7.48
CA VAL A 222 -15.13 -7.42 -7.44
C VAL A 222 -15.04 -8.82 -8.07
N VAL A 223 -14.36 -8.96 -9.22
CA VAL A 223 -14.08 -10.26 -9.86
C VAL A 223 -13.19 -11.14 -8.99
N ASN A 224 -12.15 -10.60 -8.34
CA ASN A 224 -11.25 -11.39 -7.48
C ASN A 224 -11.98 -12.03 -6.29
N GLN A 225 -12.89 -11.28 -5.66
CA GLN A 225 -13.71 -11.77 -4.55
C GLN A 225 -14.80 -12.74 -5.03
N GLY A 226 -15.45 -12.44 -6.16
CA GLY A 226 -16.38 -13.36 -6.82
C GLY A 226 -15.72 -14.69 -7.16
N ALA A 227 -14.57 -14.67 -7.83
CA ALA A 227 -13.84 -15.86 -8.28
C ALA A 227 -13.21 -16.69 -7.15
N THR A 228 -13.52 -16.38 -5.89
CA THR A 228 -13.17 -17.14 -4.69
C THR A 228 -14.40 -17.76 -4.00
N SER A 229 -15.62 -17.29 -4.33
CA SER A 229 -16.88 -17.74 -3.72
C SER A 229 -17.90 -18.29 -4.73
N ASP A 230 -18.01 -17.65 -5.91
CA ASP A 230 -18.79 -18.08 -7.08
C ASP A 230 -18.02 -17.72 -8.37
N PRO A 231 -17.18 -18.62 -8.89
CA PRO A 231 -16.45 -18.39 -10.15
C PRO A 231 -17.34 -18.24 -11.38
N MET A 232 -18.54 -18.83 -11.40
CA MET A 232 -19.47 -18.71 -12.51
C MET A 232 -20.10 -17.31 -12.55
N GLY A 233 -20.58 -16.81 -11.40
CA GLY A 233 -21.04 -15.44 -11.26
C GLY A 233 -19.93 -14.43 -11.55
N ALA A 234 -18.70 -14.69 -11.07
CA ALA A 234 -17.54 -13.85 -11.35
C ALA A 234 -17.25 -13.71 -12.84
N LYS A 235 -17.36 -14.82 -13.59
CA LYS A 235 -17.25 -14.79 -15.05
C LYS A 235 -18.35 -13.96 -15.70
N THR A 236 -19.62 -14.18 -15.31
CA THR A 236 -20.77 -13.43 -15.85
C THR A 236 -20.60 -11.93 -15.64
N PHE A 237 -20.27 -11.50 -14.42
CA PHE A 237 -20.03 -10.10 -14.11
C PHE A 237 -18.84 -9.52 -14.88
N PHE A 238 -17.74 -10.27 -15.04
CA PHE A 238 -16.61 -9.83 -15.86
C PHE A 238 -17.00 -9.64 -17.32
N ASP A 239 -17.74 -10.57 -17.92
CA ASP A 239 -18.19 -10.47 -19.32
C ASP A 239 -19.14 -9.26 -19.52
N GLU A 240 -20.05 -9.00 -18.58
CA GLU A 240 -20.92 -7.81 -18.57
C GLU A 240 -20.15 -6.49 -18.45
N HIS A 241 -19.12 -6.46 -17.60
CA HIS A 241 -18.37 -5.25 -17.25
C HIS A 241 -17.06 -5.09 -18.03
N ARG A 242 -16.73 -6.02 -18.95
CA ARG A 242 -15.45 -6.09 -19.68
C ARG A 242 -15.06 -4.78 -20.38
N LYS A 243 -16.04 -4.01 -20.85
CA LYS A 243 -15.87 -2.68 -21.48
C LYS A 243 -15.29 -1.59 -20.56
N TYR A 244 -15.35 -1.79 -19.25
CA TYR A 244 -14.84 -0.89 -18.21
C TYR A 244 -13.39 -1.22 -17.79
N VAL A 245 -12.89 -2.39 -18.19
CA VAL A 245 -11.54 -2.89 -17.87
C VAL A 245 -10.53 -2.36 -18.89
N SER A 246 -9.30 -2.05 -18.47
CA SER A 246 -8.20 -1.78 -19.39
C SER A 246 -7.92 -2.99 -20.30
N SER A 247 -7.48 -2.73 -21.53
CA SER A 247 -7.01 -3.76 -22.48
C SER A 247 -5.88 -4.62 -21.89
N GLU A 248 -5.04 -4.03 -21.04
CA GLU A 248 -3.91 -4.66 -20.36
C GLU A 248 -4.34 -5.65 -19.27
N SER A 249 -5.42 -5.35 -18.53
CA SER A 249 -5.91 -6.20 -17.43
C SER A 249 -6.84 -7.34 -17.89
N ILE A 250 -7.47 -7.22 -19.06
CA ILE A 250 -8.41 -8.23 -19.61
C ILE A 250 -7.80 -9.65 -19.69
N PRO A 251 -6.57 -9.87 -20.24
CA PRO A 251 -5.99 -11.21 -20.34
C PRO A 251 -5.72 -11.86 -18.98
N ALA A 252 -5.22 -11.07 -18.01
CA ALA A 252 -4.93 -11.55 -16.66
C ALA A 252 -6.21 -11.94 -15.90
N LEU A 253 -7.26 -11.11 -15.99
CA LEU A 253 -8.55 -11.40 -15.38
C LEU A 253 -9.22 -12.62 -16.02
N SER A 254 -9.28 -12.72 -17.36
CA SER A 254 -9.85 -13.89 -18.03
C SER A 254 -9.11 -15.16 -17.62
N GLY A 255 -7.77 -15.20 -17.74
CA GLY A 255 -6.99 -16.38 -17.39
C GLY A 255 -7.19 -16.84 -15.95
N MET A 256 -7.31 -15.91 -15.00
CA MET A 256 -7.65 -16.23 -13.60
C MET A 256 -9.08 -16.77 -13.46
N ILE A 257 -10.07 -16.11 -14.06
CA ILE A 257 -11.48 -16.56 -14.02
C ILE A 257 -11.62 -17.95 -14.64
N ASP A 258 -11.03 -18.16 -15.80
CA ASP A 258 -11.11 -19.42 -16.56
C ASP A 258 -10.41 -20.56 -15.79
N GLN A 259 -9.29 -20.28 -15.11
CA GLN A 259 -8.64 -21.23 -14.20
C GLN A 259 -9.51 -21.54 -12.97
N LYS A 260 -10.05 -20.53 -12.29
CA LYS A 260 -10.94 -20.69 -11.12
C LYS A 260 -12.22 -21.45 -11.50
N THR A 261 -12.76 -21.19 -12.68
CA THR A 261 -13.95 -21.84 -13.23
C THR A 261 -13.66 -23.30 -13.60
N LYS A 262 -12.56 -23.59 -14.31
CA LYS A 262 -12.13 -24.98 -14.59
C LYS A 262 -11.93 -25.74 -13.29
N LYS A 263 -11.30 -25.14 -12.27
CA LYS A 263 -11.17 -25.78 -10.95
C LYS A 263 -12.54 -26.03 -10.30
N PHE A 264 -13.42 -25.04 -10.20
CA PHE A 264 -14.73 -25.19 -9.56
C PHE A 264 -15.60 -26.26 -10.24
N LEU A 265 -15.55 -26.36 -11.57
CA LEU A 265 -16.21 -27.44 -12.31
C LEU A 265 -15.58 -28.81 -12.02
N VAL A 266 -14.25 -28.90 -11.94
CA VAL A 266 -13.54 -30.14 -11.56
C VAL A 266 -13.82 -30.54 -10.11
N ASP A 267 -13.90 -29.59 -9.17
CA ASP A 267 -14.24 -29.86 -7.78
C ASP A 267 -15.71 -30.31 -7.66
N GLN A 268 -16.65 -29.65 -8.37
CA GLN A 268 -18.06 -30.07 -8.44
C GLN A 268 -18.23 -31.45 -9.09
N ASP A 269 -17.49 -31.74 -10.16
CA ASP A 269 -17.50 -33.06 -10.79
C ASP A 269 -16.77 -34.11 -9.93
N ALA A 270 -15.78 -33.72 -9.11
CA ALA A 270 -15.17 -34.59 -8.13
C ALA A 270 -16.12 -34.92 -6.96
N ASP A 271 -16.91 -33.96 -6.49
CA ASP A 271 -17.97 -34.20 -5.49
C ASP A 271 -19.10 -35.08 -6.07
N ARG A 272 -19.48 -34.86 -7.34
CA ARG A 272 -20.38 -35.78 -8.07
C ARG A 272 -19.77 -37.18 -8.17
N ILE A 273 -18.51 -37.31 -8.57
CA ILE A 273 -17.80 -38.59 -8.66
C ILE A 273 -17.67 -39.23 -7.27
N LEU A 274 -17.50 -38.48 -6.19
CA LEU A 274 -17.48 -39.00 -4.83
C LEU A 274 -18.87 -39.48 -4.39
N ALA A 275 -19.95 -38.79 -4.78
CA ALA A 275 -21.32 -39.24 -4.58
C ALA A 275 -21.70 -40.46 -5.47
N ILE A 276 -21.00 -40.68 -6.59
CA ILE A 276 -21.16 -41.82 -7.50
C ILE A 276 -20.23 -43.01 -7.12
N THR A 277 -19.14 -42.75 -6.41
CA THR A 277 -18.17 -43.77 -5.94
C THR A 277 -18.30 -44.10 -4.45
N ALA A 278 -19.14 -43.36 -3.72
CA ALA A 278 -19.98 -43.96 -2.68
C ALA A 278 -20.71 -45.16 -3.31
N PRO A 279 -20.60 -46.37 -2.74
CA PRO A 279 -20.77 -47.58 -3.54
C PRO A 279 -22.24 -47.92 -3.80
N ALA A 280 -22.70 -47.71 -5.04
CA ALA A 280 -23.37 -48.76 -5.82
C ALA A 280 -23.62 -48.36 -7.28
N ASN A 281 -23.81 -49.37 -8.13
CA ASN A 281 -24.75 -49.29 -9.25
C ASN A 281 -26.20 -49.28 -8.71
N GLY A 282 -26.55 -48.30 -7.87
CA GLY A 282 -27.79 -48.35 -7.08
C GLY A 282 -27.93 -47.24 -6.03
N LEU A 283 -28.99 -47.36 -5.24
CA LEU A 283 -29.42 -46.56 -4.08
C LEU A 283 -28.96 -45.10 -3.99
N ASP A 284 -27.69 -44.82 -3.70
CA ASP A 284 -27.18 -43.45 -3.56
C ASP A 284 -27.33 -42.64 -4.86
N ALA A 285 -27.08 -43.21 -6.03
CA ALA A 285 -27.28 -42.51 -7.31
C ALA A 285 -28.75 -42.17 -7.57
N ILE A 286 -29.67 -43.07 -7.18
CA ILE A 286 -31.12 -42.89 -7.32
C ILE A 286 -31.64 -41.89 -6.27
N THR A 287 -31.08 -41.93 -5.06
CA THR A 287 -31.35 -40.95 -3.99
C THR A 287 -30.89 -39.56 -4.41
N ALA A 288 -29.70 -39.42 -5.00
CA ALA A 288 -29.17 -38.15 -5.47
C ALA A 288 -30.03 -37.57 -6.62
N ALA A 289 -30.50 -38.42 -7.55
CA ALA A 289 -31.42 -38.01 -8.60
C ALA A 289 -32.79 -37.54 -8.06
N ILE A 290 -33.32 -38.23 -7.04
CA ILE A 290 -34.54 -37.81 -6.32
C ILE A 290 -34.28 -36.51 -5.54
N HIS A 291 -33.18 -36.39 -4.80
CA HIS A 291 -32.83 -35.20 -4.01
C HIS A 291 -32.66 -33.95 -4.88
N ALA A 292 -32.03 -34.11 -6.05
CA ALA A 292 -31.96 -33.07 -7.08
C ALA A 292 -33.36 -32.64 -7.55
N GLN A 293 -34.26 -33.61 -7.79
CA GLN A 293 -35.58 -33.37 -8.34
C GLN A 293 -36.63 -32.85 -7.33
N GLU A 294 -36.40 -33.06 -6.02
CA GLU A 294 -37.29 -32.59 -4.93
C GLU A 294 -36.91 -31.21 -4.37
N SER A 295 -35.63 -30.80 -4.43
CA SER A 295 -35.18 -29.53 -3.83
C SER A 295 -34.15 -28.72 -4.63
N GLY A 296 -33.68 -29.24 -5.76
CA GLY A 296 -32.46 -28.75 -6.41
C GLY A 296 -31.19 -29.14 -5.66
N GLY A 297 -31.22 -30.24 -4.89
CA GLY A 297 -30.07 -30.71 -4.10
C GLY A 297 -29.82 -29.92 -2.80
N ARG A 298 -30.82 -29.18 -2.30
CA ARG A 298 -30.68 -28.38 -1.08
C ARG A 298 -30.92 -29.23 0.17
N ALA A 299 -30.19 -28.93 1.25
CA ALA A 299 -30.39 -29.60 2.55
C ALA A 299 -31.78 -29.30 3.16
N THR A 300 -32.28 -28.07 2.95
CA THR A 300 -33.64 -27.64 3.27
C THR A 300 -34.34 -27.10 2.03
N SER A 301 -35.66 -27.28 1.99
CA SER A 301 -36.56 -26.74 0.97
C SER A 301 -37.85 -26.29 1.67
N PRO A 302 -38.61 -25.31 1.14
CA PRO A 302 -39.93 -24.98 1.66
C PRO A 302 -40.84 -26.21 1.79
N THR A 303 -41.87 -26.10 2.64
CA THR A 303 -42.92 -27.13 2.69
C THR A 303 -43.75 -27.06 1.41
N SER A 304 -44.01 -28.19 0.75
CA SER A 304 -44.85 -28.22 -0.45
C SER A 304 -46.32 -27.88 -0.14
N ILE A 305 -47.11 -27.56 -1.18
CA ILE A 305 -48.56 -27.32 -1.04
C ILE A 305 -49.25 -28.55 -0.43
N ASP A 306 -48.81 -29.76 -0.79
CA ASP A 306 -49.31 -31.03 -0.26
C ASP A 306 -48.76 -31.38 1.16
N GLY A 307 -47.85 -30.56 1.71
CA GLY A 307 -47.34 -30.68 3.08
C GLY A 307 -46.02 -31.44 3.25
N ALA A 308 -45.32 -31.75 2.16
CA ALA A 308 -44.03 -32.44 2.16
C ALA A 308 -42.88 -31.55 2.65
N ARG A 309 -41.84 -32.11 3.30
CA ARG A 309 -40.82 -31.31 4.02
C ARG A 309 -39.36 -31.73 3.80
N GLY A 310 -38.48 -30.75 3.98
CA GLY A 310 -37.02 -30.91 3.97
C GLY A 310 -36.43 -31.07 2.57
N GLY A 311 -35.13 -31.34 2.50
CA GLY A 311 -34.41 -31.50 1.22
C GLY A 311 -34.94 -32.66 0.36
N MET A 312 -35.42 -33.73 0.99
CA MET A 312 -36.01 -34.90 0.31
C MET A 312 -37.53 -34.80 0.09
N GLN A 313 -38.18 -33.68 0.45
CA GLN A 313 -39.65 -33.49 0.35
C GLN A 313 -40.46 -34.71 0.84
N ILE A 314 -40.22 -35.12 2.08
CA ILE A 314 -40.89 -36.29 2.65
C ILE A 314 -42.23 -35.86 3.25
N MET A 315 -43.31 -36.61 2.96
CA MET A 315 -44.61 -36.43 3.61
C MET A 315 -44.55 -36.84 5.09
N PRO A 316 -45.11 -36.07 6.05
CA PRO A 316 -45.01 -36.36 7.49
C PRO A 316 -45.46 -37.77 7.90
N ALA A 317 -46.54 -38.29 7.29
CA ALA A 317 -47.00 -39.66 7.53
C ALA A 317 -46.03 -40.73 6.98
N THR A 318 -45.35 -40.45 5.87
CA THR A 318 -44.30 -41.33 5.34
C THR A 318 -43.04 -41.24 6.20
N PHE A 319 -42.64 -40.05 6.66
CA PHE A 319 -41.51 -39.91 7.58
C PHE A 319 -41.72 -40.75 8.84
N ALA A 320 -42.91 -40.66 9.46
CA ALA A 320 -43.26 -41.44 10.65
C ALA A 320 -43.27 -42.98 10.44
N ARG A 321 -43.34 -43.48 9.19
CA ARG A 321 -43.20 -44.92 8.87
C ARG A 321 -41.74 -45.40 8.80
N TYR A 322 -40.80 -44.52 8.47
CA TYR A 322 -39.40 -44.85 8.18
C TYR A 322 -38.39 -44.22 9.13
N ALA A 323 -38.84 -43.35 10.04
CA ALA A 323 -38.04 -42.73 11.10
C ALA A 323 -37.65 -43.71 12.21
N GLN A 324 -36.47 -43.49 12.78
CA GLN A 324 -35.99 -44.14 14.00
C GLN A 324 -36.29 -43.25 15.22
N PRO A 325 -36.34 -43.82 16.45
CA PRO A 325 -36.60 -43.02 17.65
C PRO A 325 -35.59 -41.87 17.83
N GLY A 326 -36.11 -40.63 17.84
CA GLY A 326 -35.33 -39.40 18.02
C GLY A 326 -35.05 -38.59 16.75
N GLU A 327 -35.29 -39.15 15.56
CA GLU A 327 -35.15 -38.41 14.29
C GLU A 327 -36.31 -37.41 14.07
N SER A 328 -36.01 -36.26 13.47
CA SER A 328 -36.98 -35.18 13.19
C SER A 328 -37.06 -34.80 11.72
N ILE A 329 -38.26 -34.67 11.15
CA ILE A 329 -38.46 -34.36 9.73
C ILE A 329 -37.90 -33.00 9.31
N ASP A 330 -37.82 -32.07 10.27
CA ASP A 330 -37.33 -30.70 10.07
C ASP A 330 -35.79 -30.61 10.26
N ASN A 331 -35.12 -31.69 10.66
CA ASN A 331 -33.65 -31.82 10.68
C ASN A 331 -33.15 -32.31 9.30
N PRO A 332 -32.28 -31.58 8.58
CA PRO A 332 -31.81 -31.97 7.25
C PRO A 332 -31.13 -33.34 7.19
N THR A 333 -30.37 -33.71 8.21
CA THR A 333 -29.64 -34.98 8.26
C THR A 333 -30.60 -36.16 8.40
N ASP A 334 -31.58 -36.04 9.28
CA ASP A 334 -32.61 -37.06 9.54
C ASP A 334 -33.56 -37.17 8.33
N ASN A 335 -33.91 -36.05 7.70
CA ASN A 335 -34.68 -35.99 6.47
C ASN A 335 -33.98 -36.76 5.32
N MET A 336 -32.67 -36.55 5.15
CA MET A 336 -31.86 -37.31 4.19
C MET A 336 -31.75 -38.80 4.57
N ALA A 337 -31.55 -39.13 5.85
CA ALA A 337 -31.44 -40.51 6.33
C ALA A 337 -32.74 -41.31 6.13
N VAL A 338 -33.89 -40.72 6.46
CA VAL A 338 -35.22 -41.30 6.18
C VAL A 338 -35.45 -41.41 4.68
N GLY A 339 -35.09 -40.40 3.90
CA GLY A 339 -35.18 -40.42 2.44
C GLY A 339 -34.43 -41.60 1.81
N LYS A 340 -33.18 -41.84 2.25
CA LYS A 340 -32.38 -43.01 1.85
C LYS A 340 -33.06 -44.33 2.21
N ARG A 341 -33.67 -44.45 3.40
CA ARG A 341 -34.37 -45.68 3.81
C ARG A 341 -35.65 -45.93 3.01
N ILE A 342 -36.38 -44.90 2.61
CA ILE A 342 -37.51 -45.01 1.67
C ILE A 342 -37.02 -45.51 0.30
N VAL A 343 -35.95 -44.91 -0.26
CA VAL A 343 -35.38 -45.33 -1.55
C VAL A 343 -34.84 -46.76 -1.50
N ALA A 344 -34.25 -47.19 -0.39
CA ALA A 344 -33.77 -48.56 -0.18
C ALA A 344 -34.90 -49.60 -0.16
N ASP A 345 -35.98 -49.33 0.59
CA ASP A 345 -37.16 -50.20 0.66
C ASP A 345 -37.90 -50.27 -0.68
N LEU A 346 -38.08 -49.14 -1.37
CA LEU A 346 -38.64 -49.11 -2.73
C LEU A 346 -37.79 -49.93 -3.70
N SER A 347 -36.46 -49.81 -3.65
CA SER A 347 -35.55 -50.57 -4.51
C SER A 347 -35.65 -52.08 -4.27
N ALA A 348 -35.75 -52.52 -3.00
CA ALA A 348 -35.98 -53.91 -2.66
C ALA A 348 -37.31 -54.44 -3.22
N LYS A 349 -38.36 -53.60 -3.25
CA LYS A 349 -39.68 -53.93 -3.81
C LYS A 349 -39.74 -53.93 -5.34
N THR A 350 -38.86 -53.19 -6.02
CA THR A 350 -38.85 -53.06 -7.49
C THR A 350 -37.75 -53.85 -8.20
N GLY A 351 -36.85 -54.50 -7.45
CA GLY A 351 -35.66 -55.15 -8.01
C GLY A 351 -34.63 -54.14 -8.52
N GLY A 352 -34.59 -52.93 -7.95
CA GLY A 352 -33.66 -51.86 -8.34
C GLY A 352 -34.08 -51.01 -9.54
N ASP A 353 -35.24 -51.25 -10.16
CA ASP A 353 -35.78 -50.45 -11.28
C ASP A 353 -35.92 -48.97 -10.87
N PRO A 354 -35.09 -48.04 -11.40
CA PRO A 354 -35.10 -46.63 -10.99
C PRO A 354 -36.40 -45.91 -11.36
N ALA A 355 -37.06 -46.33 -12.43
CA ALA A 355 -38.31 -45.75 -12.88
C ALA A 355 -39.44 -46.10 -11.89
N ARG A 356 -39.48 -47.36 -11.42
CA ARG A 356 -40.47 -47.80 -10.42
C ARG A 356 -40.16 -47.27 -9.01
N ILE A 357 -38.89 -47.07 -8.66
CA ILE A 357 -38.52 -46.37 -7.42
C ILE A 357 -39.05 -44.92 -7.47
N ALA A 358 -38.85 -44.20 -8.58
CA ALA A 358 -39.38 -42.85 -8.76
C ALA A 358 -40.92 -42.80 -8.69
N VAL A 359 -41.64 -43.77 -9.29
CA VAL A 359 -43.11 -43.91 -9.13
C VAL A 359 -43.51 -44.08 -7.67
N GLY A 360 -42.85 -45.00 -6.96
CA GLY A 360 -43.15 -45.31 -5.56
C GLY A 360 -42.88 -44.14 -4.61
N TYR A 361 -41.82 -43.36 -4.88
CA TYR A 361 -41.46 -42.18 -4.11
C TYR A 361 -42.49 -41.07 -4.27
N PHE A 362 -42.80 -40.69 -5.52
CA PHE A 362 -43.66 -39.55 -5.83
C PHE A 362 -45.17 -39.83 -5.68
N SER A 363 -45.60 -41.08 -5.92
CA SER A 363 -47.04 -41.42 -6.02
C SER A 363 -47.48 -42.61 -5.16
N GLY A 364 -46.61 -43.10 -4.29
CA GLY A 364 -46.87 -44.18 -3.35
C GLY A 364 -46.69 -45.58 -3.94
N GLU A 365 -46.35 -46.53 -3.06
CA GLU A 365 -46.09 -47.95 -3.37
C GLU A 365 -47.21 -48.60 -4.18
N ASP A 366 -48.47 -48.32 -3.82
CA ASP A 366 -49.65 -48.85 -4.52
C ASP A 366 -49.76 -48.43 -5.99
N ASN A 367 -49.11 -47.33 -6.39
CA ASN A 367 -49.12 -46.88 -7.77
C ASN A 367 -48.02 -47.52 -8.63
N ILE A 368 -47.08 -48.28 -8.06
CA ILE A 368 -46.06 -49.03 -8.81
C ILE A 368 -46.74 -50.14 -9.62
N ALA A 369 -46.52 -50.19 -10.93
CA ALA A 369 -46.99 -51.28 -11.78
C ALA A 369 -46.06 -52.51 -11.67
N PRO A 370 -46.56 -53.75 -11.87
CA PRO A 370 -45.71 -54.94 -11.85
C PRO A 370 -44.67 -54.93 -13.00
N PRO A 371 -43.52 -55.61 -12.86
CA PRO A 371 -42.55 -55.79 -13.93
C PRO A 371 -43.18 -56.29 -15.23
N GLY A 372 -42.63 -55.87 -16.37
CA GLY A 372 -43.21 -56.16 -17.70
C GLY A 372 -44.41 -55.29 -18.10
N SER A 373 -44.98 -54.48 -17.19
CA SER A 373 -45.98 -53.47 -17.55
C SER A 373 -45.39 -52.40 -18.48
N PRO A 374 -46.14 -51.89 -19.47
CA PRO A 374 -45.63 -50.92 -20.46
C PRO A 374 -45.28 -49.56 -19.85
N ASN A 375 -45.83 -49.24 -18.67
CA ASN A 375 -45.45 -48.10 -17.84
C ASN A 375 -44.95 -48.59 -16.46
N PRO A 376 -44.11 -47.82 -15.75
CA PRO A 376 -43.72 -48.14 -14.38
C PRO A 376 -44.84 -47.82 -13.35
N TRP A 377 -45.85 -47.03 -13.73
CA TRP A 377 -47.01 -46.66 -12.90
C TRP A 377 -48.32 -47.34 -13.32
N LYS A 378 -49.22 -47.55 -12.35
CA LYS A 378 -50.60 -48.03 -12.59
C LYS A 378 -51.53 -46.91 -13.05
N LYS A 379 -51.36 -45.68 -12.54
CA LYS A 379 -52.09 -44.47 -12.95
C LYS A 379 -51.13 -43.29 -13.02
N ASP A 380 -51.17 -42.54 -14.13
CA ASP A 380 -50.45 -41.27 -14.24
C ASP A 380 -51.27 -40.18 -13.54
N ARG A 381 -50.98 -39.97 -12.25
CA ARG A 381 -51.65 -38.95 -11.42
C ARG A 381 -50.86 -37.64 -11.45
N THR A 382 -51.46 -36.60 -10.93
CA THR A 382 -50.88 -35.26 -10.82
C THR A 382 -50.84 -34.83 -9.34
N ASP A 383 -49.77 -34.16 -8.92
CA ASP A 383 -49.67 -33.54 -7.58
C ASP A 383 -50.42 -32.19 -7.49
N GLY A 384 -50.40 -31.53 -6.33
CA GLY A 384 -51.01 -30.21 -6.14
C GLY A 384 -50.36 -29.08 -6.97
N ASN A 385 -49.19 -29.31 -7.56
CA ASN A 385 -48.45 -28.35 -8.38
C ASN A 385 -48.64 -28.56 -9.91
N GLY A 386 -49.35 -29.61 -10.34
CA GLY A 386 -49.54 -29.92 -11.76
C GLY A 386 -48.50 -30.89 -12.37
N LYS A 387 -47.60 -31.47 -11.57
CA LYS A 387 -46.55 -32.42 -12.00
C LYS A 387 -47.13 -33.83 -12.12
N SER A 388 -46.99 -34.48 -13.27
CA SER A 388 -47.45 -35.86 -13.47
C SER A 388 -46.40 -36.89 -12.99
N VAL A 389 -46.84 -38.10 -12.65
CA VAL A 389 -45.94 -39.24 -12.35
C VAL A 389 -45.02 -39.51 -13.53
N SER A 390 -45.55 -39.47 -14.75
CA SER A 390 -44.79 -39.66 -15.98
C SER A 390 -43.72 -38.58 -16.23
N SER A 391 -43.95 -37.35 -15.77
CA SER A 391 -42.91 -36.31 -15.82
C SER A 391 -41.88 -36.53 -14.74
N TYR A 392 -42.30 -36.69 -13.48
CA TYR A 392 -41.38 -36.91 -12.36
C TYR A 392 -40.40 -38.08 -12.64
N VAL A 393 -40.93 -39.20 -13.14
CA VAL A 393 -40.12 -40.37 -13.52
C VAL A 393 -39.15 -40.05 -14.67
N ARG A 394 -39.58 -39.30 -15.69
CA ARG A 394 -38.70 -38.87 -16.79
C ARG A 394 -37.55 -38.01 -16.28
N ASP A 395 -37.82 -37.11 -15.36
CA ASP A 395 -36.85 -36.16 -14.82
C ASP A 395 -35.80 -36.89 -13.97
N VAL A 396 -36.24 -37.77 -13.04
CA VAL A 396 -35.32 -38.63 -12.25
C VAL A 396 -34.50 -39.55 -13.15
N LEU A 397 -35.11 -40.17 -14.18
CA LEU A 397 -34.36 -40.96 -15.16
C LEU A 397 -33.39 -40.11 -15.98
N GLY A 398 -33.70 -38.85 -16.27
CA GLY A 398 -32.78 -37.90 -16.91
C GLY A 398 -31.54 -37.66 -16.06
N HIS A 399 -31.72 -37.46 -14.75
CA HIS A 399 -30.61 -37.31 -13.79
C HIS A 399 -29.79 -38.59 -13.61
N VAL A 400 -30.41 -39.77 -13.65
CA VAL A 400 -29.71 -41.07 -13.59
C VAL A 400 -28.92 -41.38 -14.87
N ASN A 401 -29.38 -40.93 -16.05
CA ASN A 401 -28.83 -41.32 -17.35
C ASN A 401 -28.06 -40.21 -18.10
N ASP A 402 -27.55 -39.18 -17.42
CA ASP A 402 -26.73 -38.13 -18.07
C ASP A 402 -25.54 -38.77 -18.84
N PRO A 403 -25.36 -38.50 -20.15
CA PRO A 403 -24.24 -39.02 -20.95
C PRO A 403 -22.84 -38.69 -20.44
N ARG A 404 -22.68 -37.71 -19.55
CA ARG A 404 -21.44 -37.42 -18.83
C ARG A 404 -21.13 -38.52 -17.82
N SER A 405 -22.13 -38.92 -17.03
CA SER A 405 -22.03 -40.01 -16.07
C SER A 405 -21.71 -41.34 -16.76
N SER A 406 -22.41 -41.68 -17.85
CA SER A 406 -22.19 -42.97 -18.53
C SER A 406 -20.84 -43.09 -19.24
N ARG A 407 -20.28 -41.99 -19.78
CA ARG A 407 -18.89 -41.96 -20.27
C ARG A 407 -17.87 -42.20 -19.15
N LEU A 408 -18.10 -41.63 -17.97
CA LEU A 408 -17.23 -41.86 -16.82
C LEU A 408 -17.35 -43.31 -16.31
N SER A 409 -18.56 -43.88 -16.20
CA SER A 409 -18.74 -45.30 -15.85
C SER A 409 -18.01 -46.25 -16.81
N ALA A 410 -18.04 -45.97 -18.12
CA ALA A 410 -17.32 -46.75 -19.12
C ALA A 410 -15.78 -46.64 -18.99
N GLN A 411 -15.26 -45.49 -18.53
CA GLN A 411 -13.85 -45.31 -18.21
C GLN A 411 -13.45 -45.95 -16.87
N PHE A 412 -14.38 -46.03 -15.90
CA PHE A 412 -14.14 -46.64 -14.59
C PHE A 412 -14.19 -48.18 -14.61
N GLU A 413 -15.03 -48.82 -15.43
CA GLU A 413 -14.95 -50.28 -15.58
C GLU A 413 -13.64 -50.73 -16.26
N ALA A 414 -12.99 -49.85 -17.03
CA ALA A 414 -11.62 -50.07 -17.53
C ALA A 414 -10.52 -49.87 -16.47
N LEU A 415 -10.87 -49.45 -15.25
CA LEU A 415 -9.97 -49.22 -14.11
C LEU A 415 -10.25 -50.15 -12.92
N LYS A 416 -11.25 -51.04 -13.03
CA LYS A 416 -11.76 -51.89 -11.95
C LYS A 416 -10.69 -52.79 -11.30
N ASP A 417 -9.76 -53.28 -12.11
CA ASP A 417 -8.71 -54.23 -11.70
C ASP A 417 -7.41 -53.53 -11.26
N VAL A 418 -7.39 -52.19 -11.15
CA VAL A 418 -6.19 -51.42 -10.76
C VAL A 418 -6.10 -51.31 -9.22
N PRO A 419 -5.02 -51.82 -8.59
CA PRO A 419 -4.82 -51.73 -7.14
C PRO A 419 -4.81 -50.30 -6.61
N VAL A 420 -5.26 -50.12 -5.37
CA VAL A 420 -5.49 -48.79 -4.75
C VAL A 420 -4.21 -47.96 -4.71
N GLU A 421 -3.06 -48.62 -4.53
CA GLU A 421 -1.73 -48.04 -4.40
C GLU A 421 -1.27 -47.33 -5.69
N ARG A 422 -1.81 -47.70 -6.87
CA ARG A 422 -1.48 -47.07 -8.15
C ARG A 422 -2.40 -45.92 -8.56
N ARG A 423 -3.40 -45.57 -7.74
CA ARG A 423 -4.39 -44.55 -8.11
C ARG A 423 -3.78 -43.16 -8.31
N ASP A 424 -2.77 -42.79 -7.53
CA ASP A 424 -2.04 -41.54 -7.73
C ASP A 424 -1.08 -41.59 -8.93
N GLU A 425 -0.55 -42.76 -9.29
CA GLU A 425 0.21 -42.95 -10.54
C GLU A 425 -0.71 -42.76 -11.77
N VAL A 426 -1.91 -43.36 -11.74
CA VAL A 426 -2.93 -43.17 -12.79
C VAL A 426 -3.40 -41.72 -12.84
N ARG A 427 -3.61 -41.06 -11.69
CA ARG A 427 -3.96 -39.63 -11.61
C ARG A 427 -2.86 -38.75 -12.23
N ALA A 428 -1.60 -39.05 -11.94
CA ALA A 428 -0.46 -38.37 -12.55
C ALA A 428 -0.32 -38.67 -14.05
N HIS A 429 -0.64 -39.89 -14.49
CA HIS A 429 -0.61 -40.28 -15.91
C HIS A 429 -1.74 -39.60 -16.72
N LEU A 430 -2.93 -39.48 -16.15
CA LEU A 430 -4.04 -38.73 -16.76
C LEU A 430 -3.72 -37.23 -16.82
N LEU A 431 -3.11 -36.66 -15.78
CA LEU A 431 -2.67 -35.27 -15.78
C LEU A 431 -1.59 -35.01 -16.84
N ARG A 432 -0.64 -35.94 -17.02
CA ARG A 432 0.34 -35.89 -18.12
C ARG A 432 -0.35 -36.01 -19.49
N ALA A 433 -1.32 -36.90 -19.65
CA ALA A 433 -2.04 -37.07 -20.91
C ALA A 433 -2.85 -35.82 -21.32
N ASP A 434 -3.50 -35.12 -20.36
CA ASP A 434 -4.17 -33.83 -20.63
C ASP A 434 -3.13 -32.74 -20.95
N GLN A 435 -2.00 -32.70 -20.24
CA GLN A 435 -0.89 -31.78 -20.52
C GLN A 435 -0.25 -32.04 -21.90
N ASP A 436 -0.10 -33.29 -22.32
CA ASP A 436 0.45 -33.66 -23.62
C ASP A 436 -0.57 -33.44 -24.76
N ALA A 437 -1.87 -33.65 -24.52
CA ALA A 437 -2.92 -33.24 -25.44
C ALA A 437 -2.96 -31.71 -25.62
N GLU A 438 -2.79 -30.94 -24.55
CA GLU A 438 -2.75 -29.47 -24.61
C GLU A 438 -1.43 -28.95 -25.21
N ARG A 439 -0.31 -29.65 -25.01
CA ARG A 439 0.93 -29.42 -25.78
C ARG A 439 0.74 -29.67 -27.26
N VAL A 440 0.02 -30.72 -27.65
CA VAL A 440 -0.32 -31.00 -29.06
C VAL A 440 -1.24 -29.91 -29.62
N ARG A 441 -2.25 -29.44 -28.88
CA ARG A 441 -3.04 -28.25 -29.30
C ARG A 441 -2.19 -27.01 -29.43
N THR A 442 -1.33 -26.72 -28.44
CA THR A 442 -0.44 -25.54 -28.46
C THR A 442 0.53 -25.62 -29.64
N ALA A 443 1.04 -26.81 -29.95
CA ALA A 443 1.89 -27.05 -31.13
C ALA A 443 1.10 -26.87 -32.44
N GLN A 444 -0.16 -27.31 -32.54
CA GLN A 444 -1.01 -27.11 -33.71
C GLN A 444 -1.43 -25.65 -33.92
N VAL A 445 -1.71 -24.91 -32.83
CA VAL A 445 -1.93 -23.46 -32.87
C VAL A 445 -0.67 -22.76 -33.33
N ARG A 446 0.48 -23.11 -32.75
CA ARG A 446 1.78 -22.54 -33.14
C ARG A 446 2.17 -22.90 -34.57
N GLU A 447 1.90 -24.11 -35.04
CA GLU A 447 2.10 -24.51 -36.44
C GLU A 447 1.21 -23.69 -37.39
N ALA A 448 -0.02 -23.35 -36.98
CA ALA A 448 -0.89 -22.45 -37.73
C ALA A 448 -0.43 -20.98 -37.69
N GLU A 449 0.14 -20.51 -36.57
CA GLU A 449 0.73 -19.17 -36.40
C GLU A 449 2.05 -19.01 -37.15
N ASP A 450 2.92 -20.03 -37.12
CA ASP A 450 4.17 -20.09 -37.88
C ASP A 450 3.86 -20.20 -39.39
N PHE A 451 2.88 -21.01 -39.80
CA PHE A 451 2.36 -21.06 -41.18
C PHE A 451 1.81 -19.71 -41.63
N ALA A 452 0.98 -19.05 -40.81
CA ALA A 452 0.44 -17.72 -41.12
C ALA A 452 1.56 -16.67 -41.21
N SER A 453 2.58 -16.76 -40.36
CA SER A 453 3.74 -15.87 -40.35
C SER A 453 4.60 -16.04 -41.61
N ASP A 454 4.89 -17.27 -42.03
CA ASP A 454 5.59 -17.54 -43.30
C ASP A 454 4.79 -17.05 -44.51
N TRP A 455 3.47 -17.22 -44.51
CA TRP A 455 2.56 -16.67 -45.52
C TRP A 455 2.59 -15.14 -45.60
N VAL A 456 2.67 -14.46 -44.46
CA VAL A 456 2.77 -12.99 -44.38
C VAL A 456 4.16 -12.48 -44.79
N LEU A 457 5.22 -13.21 -44.44
CA LEU A 457 6.61 -12.84 -44.73
C LEU A 457 7.01 -13.03 -46.20
N THR A 458 6.47 -14.05 -46.88
CA THR A 458 6.85 -14.41 -48.26
C THR A 458 6.27 -13.50 -49.36
N LYS A 459 5.29 -12.65 -49.04
CA LYS A 459 4.79 -11.53 -49.88
C LYS A 459 4.50 -11.83 -51.36
N ARG A 460 3.89 -12.99 -51.65
CA ARG A 460 3.35 -13.31 -53.00
C ARG A 460 1.82 -13.37 -52.97
N LEU A 461 1.19 -12.23 -53.23
CA LEU A 461 -0.25 -12.11 -53.40
C LEU A 461 -0.68 -12.54 -54.81
N ASP A 462 -1.08 -13.80 -54.94
CA ASP A 462 -2.02 -14.24 -55.98
C ASP A 462 -3.29 -14.76 -55.27
N PRO A 463 -4.47 -14.13 -55.45
CA PRO A 463 -5.73 -14.59 -54.87
C PRO A 463 -6.12 -16.03 -55.26
N LEU A 464 -5.59 -16.56 -56.36
CA LEU A 464 -5.84 -17.92 -56.84
C LEU A 464 -4.95 -18.97 -56.15
N ALA A 465 -3.91 -18.56 -55.41
CA ALA A 465 -2.92 -19.45 -54.80
C ALA A 465 -3.33 -20.02 -53.41
N LEU A 466 -4.54 -19.72 -52.91
CA LEU A 466 -5.09 -20.40 -51.74
C LEU A 466 -5.17 -21.92 -52.01
N PRO A 467 -4.60 -22.81 -51.18
CA PRO A 467 -4.69 -24.25 -51.40
C PRO A 467 -6.14 -24.73 -51.47
N THR A 468 -6.46 -25.66 -52.37
CA THR A 468 -7.86 -26.02 -52.71
C THR A 468 -8.68 -26.42 -51.47
N LYS A 469 -8.10 -27.17 -50.54
CA LYS A 469 -8.73 -27.57 -49.25
C LYS A 469 -9.10 -26.40 -48.34
N VAL A 470 -8.49 -25.23 -48.51
CA VAL A 470 -8.82 -23.99 -47.81
C VAL A 470 -9.95 -23.25 -48.53
N GLN A 471 -9.91 -23.20 -49.87
CA GLN A 471 -11.03 -22.65 -50.68
C GLN A 471 -12.33 -23.46 -50.45
N GLU A 472 -12.23 -24.78 -50.44
CA GLU A 472 -13.33 -25.72 -50.13
C GLU A 472 -13.93 -25.50 -48.74
N ARG A 473 -13.12 -25.14 -47.74
CA ARG A 473 -13.56 -24.87 -46.36
C ARG A 473 -14.16 -23.47 -46.16
N LEU A 474 -13.66 -22.46 -46.87
CA LEU A 474 -14.15 -21.07 -46.79
C LEU A 474 -15.40 -20.84 -47.66
N GLY A 475 -15.54 -21.60 -48.75
CA GLY A 475 -16.59 -21.43 -49.74
C GLY A 475 -16.51 -20.12 -50.53
N PRO A 476 -17.36 -19.92 -51.56
CA PRO A 476 -17.28 -18.76 -52.45
C PRO A 476 -17.39 -17.42 -51.72
N THR A 477 -18.26 -17.34 -50.71
CA THR A 477 -18.49 -16.13 -49.91
C THR A 477 -17.30 -15.81 -49.00
N GLY A 478 -16.68 -16.83 -48.38
CA GLY A 478 -15.50 -16.65 -47.54
C GLY A 478 -14.27 -16.25 -48.35
N VAL A 479 -14.04 -16.85 -49.51
CA VAL A 479 -12.98 -16.45 -50.44
C VAL A 479 -13.19 -15.00 -50.92
N LYS A 480 -14.43 -14.61 -51.27
CA LYS A 480 -14.74 -13.22 -51.64
C LYS A 480 -14.44 -12.24 -50.50
N GLY A 481 -14.92 -12.50 -49.29
CA GLY A 481 -14.68 -11.64 -48.13
C GLY A 481 -13.19 -11.52 -47.78
N TRP A 482 -12.41 -12.58 -48.00
CA TRP A 482 -10.96 -12.57 -47.83
C TRP A 482 -10.25 -11.68 -48.86
N VAL A 483 -10.69 -11.69 -50.12
CA VAL A 483 -10.17 -10.77 -51.17
C VAL A 483 -10.51 -9.32 -50.87
N GLU A 484 -11.74 -9.04 -50.41
CA GLU A 484 -12.16 -7.68 -50.00
C GLU A 484 -11.38 -7.19 -48.77
N TYR A 485 -11.09 -8.07 -47.81
CA TYR A 485 -10.20 -7.79 -46.68
C TYR A 485 -8.75 -7.51 -47.12
N ALA A 486 -8.18 -8.34 -48.00
CA ALA A 486 -6.83 -8.15 -48.52
C ALA A 486 -6.68 -6.82 -49.30
N ALA A 487 -7.71 -6.41 -50.05
CA ALA A 487 -7.76 -5.10 -50.71
C ALA A 487 -7.80 -3.93 -49.70
N SER A 488 -8.44 -4.10 -48.54
CA SER A 488 -8.53 -3.07 -47.49
C SER A 488 -7.17 -2.80 -46.82
N MET A 489 -6.32 -3.82 -46.67
CA MET A 489 -5.01 -3.70 -46.00
C MET A 489 -3.95 -2.93 -46.81
N ASN A 490 -4.23 -2.53 -48.06
CA ASN A 490 -3.29 -1.78 -48.89
C ASN A 490 -3.30 -0.25 -48.64
N LYS A 491 -3.75 0.17 -47.45
CA LYS A 491 -3.60 1.54 -46.92
C LYS A 491 -2.97 1.45 -45.53
N ARG A 492 -1.74 1.95 -45.36
CA ARG A 492 -1.07 1.98 -44.06
C ARG A 492 -1.70 3.03 -43.14
N VAL A 493 -2.63 2.58 -42.32
CA VAL A 493 -2.95 3.18 -41.02
C VAL A 493 -1.92 2.64 -40.02
N ASP A 494 -1.52 3.43 -39.02
CA ASP A 494 -0.78 2.90 -37.87
C ASP A 494 -1.56 1.77 -37.21
N ASP A 495 -0.90 0.63 -36.94
CA ASP A 495 -1.47 -0.36 -36.02
C ASP A 495 -1.43 0.22 -34.59
N PRO A 496 -2.58 0.51 -33.96
CA PRO A 496 -2.59 1.14 -32.64
C PRO A 496 -2.01 0.21 -31.56
N VAL A 497 -2.11 -1.11 -31.75
CA VAL A 497 -1.63 -2.11 -30.80
C VAL A 497 -0.10 -2.23 -30.88
N GLU A 498 0.50 -2.16 -32.08
CA GLU A 498 1.96 -2.11 -32.22
C GLU A 498 2.52 -0.79 -31.65
N TYR A 499 1.86 0.34 -31.91
CA TYR A 499 2.30 1.64 -31.40
C TYR A 499 2.23 1.72 -29.86
N ASP A 500 1.07 1.46 -29.26
CA ASP A 500 0.90 1.53 -27.81
C ASP A 500 1.79 0.50 -27.10
N ARG A 501 1.96 -0.71 -27.66
CA ARG A 501 2.91 -1.71 -27.13
C ARG A 501 4.33 -1.16 -27.06
N LEU A 502 4.80 -0.43 -28.07
CA LEU A 502 6.14 0.14 -28.09
C LEU A 502 6.27 1.37 -27.16
N VAL A 503 5.23 2.20 -27.04
CA VAL A 503 5.19 3.30 -26.07
C VAL A 503 5.18 2.77 -24.63
N THR A 504 4.36 1.77 -24.31
CA THR A 504 4.31 1.13 -22.99
C THR A 504 5.60 0.37 -22.68
N MET A 505 6.22 -0.30 -23.67
CA MET A 505 7.55 -0.91 -23.48
C MET A 505 8.62 0.15 -23.18
N ALA A 506 8.60 1.31 -23.84
CA ALA A 506 9.50 2.42 -23.55
C ALA A 506 9.35 2.98 -22.11
N ALA A 507 8.18 2.80 -21.49
CA ALA A 507 7.90 3.26 -20.13
C ALA A 507 8.15 2.19 -19.04
N LEU A 508 7.95 0.91 -19.34
CA LEU A 508 8.00 -0.20 -18.37
C LEU A 508 9.23 -1.12 -18.49
N ASP A 509 9.82 -1.22 -19.68
CA ASP A 509 10.99 -2.07 -19.97
C ASP A 509 11.91 -1.34 -20.98
N PRO A 510 12.54 -0.21 -20.55
CA PRO A 510 13.36 0.65 -21.42
C PRO A 510 14.50 -0.14 -22.07
N ASP A 511 15.12 -1.04 -21.30
CA ASP A 511 16.19 -1.94 -21.70
C ASP A 511 15.79 -2.79 -22.93
N ARG A 512 14.56 -3.34 -22.94
CA ARG A 512 14.00 -4.07 -24.09
C ARG A 512 13.59 -3.16 -25.23
N PHE A 513 12.97 -2.02 -24.95
CA PHE A 513 12.62 -1.04 -25.98
C PHE A 513 13.85 -0.51 -26.73
N VAL A 514 14.99 -0.38 -26.04
CA VAL A 514 16.30 -0.04 -26.64
C VAL A 514 16.83 -1.16 -27.56
N ARG A 515 16.41 -2.42 -27.36
CA ARG A 515 16.73 -3.53 -28.27
C ARG A 515 15.79 -3.62 -29.49
N GLU A 516 14.53 -3.16 -29.36
CA GLU A 516 13.58 -3.08 -30.48
C GLU A 516 13.97 -2.01 -31.52
N ASP A 517 13.59 -2.21 -32.77
CA ASP A 517 13.85 -1.27 -33.88
C ASP A 517 12.53 -0.71 -34.46
N PRO A 518 12.14 0.54 -34.12
CA PRO A 518 10.89 1.15 -34.56
C PRO A 518 10.69 1.27 -36.08
N THR A 519 11.71 1.00 -36.89
CA THR A 519 11.61 1.00 -38.36
C THR A 519 11.12 -0.33 -38.95
N LYS A 520 11.08 -1.40 -38.15
CA LYS A 520 10.65 -2.75 -38.58
C LYS A 520 9.15 -3.03 -38.39
N TRP A 521 8.50 -2.23 -37.54
CA TRP A 521 7.06 -2.32 -37.22
C TRP A 521 6.23 -1.59 -38.28
N ASN A 522 4.94 -1.93 -38.46
CA ASN A 522 4.12 -1.39 -39.55
C ASN A 522 3.48 -0.02 -39.22
N LEU A 523 4.31 0.88 -38.71
CA LEU A 523 3.91 2.20 -38.25
C LEU A 523 3.99 3.25 -39.37
N SER A 524 3.35 4.40 -39.17
CA SER A 524 3.52 5.57 -40.03
C SER A 524 4.88 6.25 -39.78
N PRO A 525 5.42 7.00 -40.76
CA PRO A 525 6.69 7.71 -40.60
C PRO A 525 6.73 8.72 -39.44
N ALA A 526 5.57 9.20 -38.97
CA ALA A 526 5.47 10.06 -37.79
C ALA A 526 5.71 9.26 -36.50
N SER A 527 4.95 8.17 -36.31
CA SER A 527 5.05 7.26 -35.15
C SER A 527 6.45 6.64 -35.02
N THR A 528 7.03 6.15 -36.11
CA THR A 528 8.42 5.65 -36.14
C THR A 528 9.42 6.74 -35.70
N LYS A 529 9.24 7.97 -36.15
CA LYS A 529 10.12 9.10 -35.79
C LYS A 529 10.01 9.47 -34.30
N GLU A 530 8.80 9.44 -33.72
CA GLU A 530 8.62 9.69 -32.29
C GLU A 530 9.28 8.61 -31.44
N LEU A 531 9.07 7.33 -31.76
CA LEU A 531 9.67 6.21 -31.02
C LEU A 531 11.20 6.20 -31.11
N ILE A 532 11.79 6.55 -32.25
CA ILE A 532 13.24 6.78 -32.38
C ILE A 532 13.70 7.92 -31.45
N GLY A 533 12.91 9.00 -31.34
CA GLY A 533 13.14 10.08 -30.38
C GLY A 533 13.15 9.60 -28.93
N LYS A 534 12.10 8.89 -28.48
CA LYS A 534 12.00 8.30 -27.13
C LYS A 534 13.20 7.38 -26.86
N LYS A 535 13.56 6.53 -27.83
CA LYS A 535 14.69 5.60 -27.74
C LYS A 535 16.02 6.33 -27.57
N GLY A 536 16.21 7.47 -28.25
CA GLY A 536 17.36 8.36 -28.04
C GLY A 536 17.41 8.97 -26.64
N THR A 537 16.27 9.39 -26.08
CA THR A 537 16.18 9.87 -24.70
C THR A 537 16.52 8.79 -23.68
N ILE A 538 15.95 7.58 -23.84
CA ILE A 538 16.19 6.43 -22.95
C ILE A 538 17.66 5.99 -23.01
N LEU A 539 18.24 5.82 -24.21
CA LEU A 539 19.68 5.58 -24.39
C LEU A 539 20.54 6.64 -23.71
N SER A 540 20.11 7.91 -23.67
CA SER A 540 20.85 8.97 -22.97
C SER A 540 20.73 8.92 -21.44
N GLY A 541 19.72 8.24 -20.91
CA GLY A 541 19.56 7.93 -19.47
C GLY A 541 20.34 6.67 -19.08
N ASP A 542 20.13 5.56 -19.78
CA ASP A 542 20.78 4.28 -19.50
C ASP A 542 22.31 4.39 -19.69
N ALA A 543 22.76 5.14 -20.70
CA ALA A 543 24.19 5.44 -20.85
C ALA A 543 24.76 6.27 -19.68
N ARG A 544 23.96 7.11 -18.99
CA ARG A 544 24.40 7.85 -17.80
C ARG A 544 24.50 6.95 -16.57
N GLU A 545 23.61 5.99 -16.38
CA GLU A 545 23.69 5.03 -15.27
C GLU A 545 24.76 3.95 -15.51
N ALA A 546 24.92 3.49 -16.76
CA ALA A 546 26.04 2.64 -17.16
C ALA A 546 27.38 3.39 -17.00
N GLU A 547 27.44 4.68 -17.35
CA GLU A 547 28.61 5.55 -17.12
C GLU A 547 28.89 5.74 -15.62
N LYS A 548 27.89 6.06 -14.79
CA LYS A 548 28.04 6.14 -13.33
C LYS A 548 28.60 4.83 -12.77
N THR A 549 28.02 3.70 -13.17
CA THR A 549 28.44 2.36 -12.73
C THR A 549 29.86 2.03 -13.18
N ALA A 550 30.25 2.40 -14.40
CA ALA A 550 31.60 2.23 -14.92
C ALA A 550 32.61 3.13 -14.19
N ASN A 551 32.27 4.40 -13.97
CA ASN A 551 33.09 5.36 -13.23
C ASN A 551 33.28 4.93 -11.77
N LEU A 552 32.25 4.43 -11.10
CA LEU A 552 32.35 3.92 -9.73
C LEU A 552 33.23 2.66 -9.66
N LYS A 553 33.09 1.72 -10.60
CA LYS A 553 33.98 0.54 -10.70
C LYS A 553 35.43 0.93 -11.00
N ARG A 554 35.65 1.95 -11.84
CA ARG A 554 36.98 2.51 -12.14
C ARG A 554 37.60 3.15 -10.90
N PHE A 555 36.85 4.00 -10.21
CA PHE A 555 37.21 4.65 -8.95
C PHE A 555 37.61 3.62 -7.87
N LEU A 556 36.75 2.62 -7.59
CA LEU A 556 37.05 1.57 -6.61
C LEU A 556 38.29 0.73 -6.97
N SER A 557 38.56 0.55 -8.28
CA SER A 557 39.79 -0.13 -8.73
C SER A 557 41.04 0.73 -8.60
N LEU A 558 40.93 2.06 -8.70
CA LEU A 558 42.02 3.02 -8.50
C LEU A 558 42.28 3.31 -7.01
N SER A 559 41.26 3.19 -6.17
CA SER A 559 41.37 3.41 -4.73
C SER A 559 41.84 2.19 -3.94
N ARG A 560 41.90 0.98 -4.54
CA ARG A 560 42.20 -0.28 -3.82
C ARG A 560 43.45 -0.18 -2.94
N ASP A 561 44.58 0.27 -3.50
CA ASP A 561 45.84 0.33 -2.76
C ASP A 561 45.77 1.34 -1.59
N LEU A 562 44.99 2.42 -1.75
CA LEU A 562 44.73 3.40 -0.69
C LEU A 562 43.81 2.82 0.39
N LEU A 563 42.79 2.04 0.01
CA LEU A 563 41.88 1.35 0.93
C LEU A 563 42.56 0.22 1.71
N GLY A 564 43.50 -0.48 1.07
CA GLY A 564 44.36 -1.47 1.71
C GLY A 564 45.33 -0.81 2.71
N ALA A 565 46.01 0.27 2.31
CA ALA A 565 46.87 1.05 3.19
C ALA A 565 46.11 1.69 4.38
N ALA A 566 44.85 2.06 4.18
CA ALA A 566 43.96 2.58 5.22
C ALA A 566 43.22 1.47 6.01
N GLY A 567 43.40 0.19 5.66
CA GLY A 567 42.75 -0.94 6.33
C GLY A 567 41.23 -1.08 6.11
N ILE A 568 40.62 -0.29 5.22
CA ILE A 568 39.17 -0.30 4.95
C ILE A 568 38.72 -1.53 4.17
N GLU A 569 39.59 -2.13 3.35
CA GLU A 569 39.23 -3.27 2.47
C GLU A 569 38.67 -4.51 3.21
N ARG A 570 38.84 -4.58 4.54
CA ARG A 570 38.34 -5.67 5.40
C ARG A 570 37.14 -5.30 6.28
N ASP A 571 36.70 -4.04 6.24
CA ASP A 571 35.57 -3.53 7.02
C ASP A 571 34.41 -3.19 6.06
N THR A 572 33.38 -4.03 6.08
CA THR A 572 32.26 -3.95 5.13
C THR A 572 31.51 -2.63 5.23
N ASP A 573 31.33 -2.07 6.43
CA ASP A 573 30.54 -0.86 6.63
C ASP A 573 31.33 0.40 6.26
N ARG A 574 32.64 0.43 6.54
CA ARG A 574 33.54 1.47 5.99
C ARG A 574 33.62 1.39 4.47
N MET A 575 33.69 0.18 3.89
CA MET A 575 33.75 -0.01 2.44
C MET A 575 32.43 0.40 1.74
N ASN A 576 31.28 0.12 2.36
CA ASN A 576 29.97 0.58 1.90
C ASN A 576 29.86 2.12 1.93
N ASN A 577 30.21 2.75 3.05
CA ASN A 577 30.21 4.21 3.18
C ASN A 577 31.20 4.88 2.20
N TYR A 578 32.40 4.32 2.03
CA TYR A 578 33.37 4.80 1.05
C TYR A 578 32.83 4.72 -0.39
N THR A 579 32.16 3.62 -0.73
CA THR A 579 31.54 3.42 -2.05
C THR A 579 30.42 4.43 -2.31
N ALA A 580 29.57 4.70 -1.32
CA ALA A 580 28.49 5.68 -1.43
C ALA A 580 29.02 7.12 -1.58
N LEU A 581 29.97 7.53 -0.74
CA LEU A 581 30.61 8.85 -0.84
C LEU A 581 31.42 9.02 -2.14
N GLY A 582 32.09 7.95 -2.60
CA GLY A 582 32.75 7.91 -3.91
C GLY A 582 31.78 8.18 -5.05
N ALA A 583 30.64 7.47 -5.10
CA ALA A 583 29.60 7.69 -6.10
C ALA A 583 29.08 9.14 -6.09
N GLN A 584 28.80 9.70 -4.91
CA GLN A 584 28.34 11.08 -4.76
C GLN A 584 29.36 12.10 -5.27
N ARG A 585 30.66 11.94 -4.92
CA ARG A 585 31.73 12.85 -5.35
C ARG A 585 32.02 12.77 -6.85
N LEU A 586 31.89 11.60 -7.47
CA LEU A 586 32.04 11.44 -8.92
C LEU A 586 30.92 12.16 -9.69
N GLU A 587 29.69 12.16 -9.17
CA GLU A 587 28.59 12.94 -9.75
C GLU A 587 28.79 14.44 -9.54
N GLN A 588 29.12 14.88 -8.31
CA GLN A 588 29.43 16.29 -8.00
C GLN A 588 30.51 16.83 -8.97
N PHE A 589 31.59 16.09 -9.18
CA PHE A 589 32.64 16.47 -10.11
C PHE A 589 32.11 16.65 -11.55
N ARG A 590 31.25 15.74 -12.01
CA ARG A 590 30.63 15.79 -13.35
C ARG A 590 29.69 17.00 -13.49
N GLU A 591 28.92 17.31 -12.45
CA GLU A 591 28.05 18.48 -12.42
C GLU A 591 28.83 19.80 -12.41
N GLU A 592 29.91 19.89 -11.64
CA GLU A 592 30.76 21.09 -11.56
C GLU A 592 31.57 21.31 -12.85
N ASN A 593 32.20 20.26 -13.38
CA ASN A 593 33.19 20.36 -14.46
C ASN A 593 32.63 20.09 -15.86
N LYS A 594 31.36 19.65 -15.97
CA LYS A 594 30.67 19.26 -17.22
C LYS A 594 31.42 18.23 -18.10
N LYS A 595 32.31 17.45 -17.49
CA LYS A 595 33.14 16.40 -18.12
C LYS A 595 33.15 15.15 -17.24
N ARG A 596 33.55 14.00 -17.81
CA ARG A 596 33.86 12.80 -17.03
C ARG A 596 35.16 13.03 -16.20
N PRO A 597 35.24 12.55 -14.96
CA PRO A 597 36.51 12.51 -14.24
C PRO A 597 37.50 11.57 -14.93
N ALA A 598 38.74 12.01 -15.11
CA ALA A 598 39.85 11.15 -15.52
C ALA A 598 40.37 10.33 -14.33
N ASP A 599 41.23 9.33 -14.56
CA ASP A 599 41.81 8.51 -13.49
C ASP A 599 42.52 9.35 -12.41
N ASN A 600 43.17 10.45 -12.80
CA ASN A 600 43.78 11.41 -11.86
C ASN A 600 42.74 12.16 -11.01
N ASP A 601 41.59 12.53 -11.60
CA ASP A 601 40.49 13.18 -10.87
C ASP A 601 39.87 12.18 -9.89
N MET A 602 39.64 10.93 -10.32
CA MET A 602 39.16 9.84 -9.47
C MET A 602 40.13 9.55 -8.31
N LEU A 603 41.44 9.52 -8.57
CA LEU A 603 42.46 9.29 -7.55
C LEU A 603 42.58 10.48 -6.57
N ALA A 604 42.33 11.71 -7.03
CA ALA A 604 42.28 12.89 -6.17
C ALA A 604 41.06 12.84 -5.23
N ILE A 605 39.87 12.50 -5.75
CA ILE A 605 38.66 12.25 -4.95
C ILE A 605 38.91 11.10 -3.95
N ALA A 606 39.53 10.01 -4.40
CA ALA A 606 39.83 8.85 -3.56
C ALA A 606 40.75 9.20 -2.38
N LYS A 607 41.70 10.13 -2.58
CA LYS A 607 42.60 10.66 -1.54
C LYS A 607 41.89 11.66 -0.61
N ASP A 608 41.05 12.56 -1.14
CA ASP A 608 40.28 13.50 -0.31
C ASP A 608 39.35 12.78 0.68
N LEU A 609 38.72 11.69 0.22
CA LEU A 609 37.89 10.80 1.05
C LEU A 609 38.68 9.97 2.08
N LEU A 610 40.01 9.94 2.03
CA LEU A 610 40.89 9.19 2.95
C LEU A 610 41.86 10.06 3.75
N MET A 611 41.89 11.39 3.54
CA MET A 611 42.76 12.29 4.28
C MET A 611 42.13 12.71 5.62
N PRO A 612 42.71 12.34 6.78
CA PRO A 612 42.20 12.79 8.08
C PRO A 612 42.26 14.33 8.21
N GLY A 613 41.20 14.90 8.77
CA GLY A 613 41.09 16.32 9.10
C GLY A 613 40.39 17.25 8.09
N ARG A 614 40.16 16.84 6.83
CA ARG A 614 39.60 17.72 5.78
C ARG A 614 38.07 17.72 5.60
N LEU A 615 37.38 16.60 5.80
CA LEU A 615 35.91 16.50 5.71
C LEU A 615 35.20 17.09 6.95
N ARG A 616 35.14 18.43 7.04
CA ARG A 616 34.20 19.11 7.95
C ARG A 616 32.80 19.19 7.33
N GLY A 617 32.05 18.09 7.32
CA GLY A 617 30.65 18.10 6.86
C GLY A 617 29.93 16.75 6.93
N THR A 618 30.61 15.68 6.54
CA THR A 618 30.14 14.28 6.61
C THR A 618 31.06 13.48 7.54
N GLY A 619 30.54 12.41 8.16
CA GLY A 619 31.19 11.71 9.28
C GLY A 619 32.59 11.17 9.00
N TRP A 620 33.43 11.13 10.04
CA TRP A 620 34.81 10.68 9.94
C TRP A 620 34.96 9.16 9.94
N VAL A 621 35.96 8.70 9.19
CA VAL A 621 36.59 7.38 9.37
C VAL A 621 37.90 7.60 10.14
N PHE A 622 38.25 6.66 11.03
CA PHE A 622 39.44 6.64 11.89
C PHE A 622 39.42 7.55 13.12
N GLU A 623 38.76 7.08 14.19
CA GLU A 623 39.36 7.11 15.53
C GLU A 623 39.99 5.74 15.81
N ASP A 624 41.08 5.70 16.58
CA ASP A 624 41.74 4.45 17.01
C ASP A 624 41.94 4.40 18.53
N LYS A 625 41.36 3.37 19.16
CA LYS A 625 41.65 2.87 20.53
C LYS A 625 41.72 3.90 21.67
N GLY A 626 40.62 4.62 21.90
CA GLY A 626 40.09 4.82 23.25
C GLY A 626 38.97 3.80 23.49
N VAL A 627 38.83 3.22 24.70
CA VAL A 627 37.79 2.21 24.97
C VAL A 627 36.40 2.86 24.98
N LEU A 628 35.74 2.88 23.83
CA LEU A 628 34.31 3.11 23.70
C LEU A 628 33.62 1.76 23.64
N THR A 629 32.86 1.44 24.69
CA THR A 629 31.88 0.35 24.65
C THR A 629 30.63 0.84 23.92
N ASP A 630 30.05 0.00 23.05
CA ASP A 630 28.70 0.20 22.48
C ASP A 630 27.62 0.09 23.56
N SER A 631 27.60 1.10 24.41
CA SER A 631 26.63 1.31 25.48
C SER A 631 25.52 2.20 24.96
N ASN A 632 24.29 1.71 25.06
CA ASN A 632 23.03 2.40 24.73
C ASN A 632 22.75 2.57 23.23
N ALA A 633 22.65 1.45 22.52
CA ALA A 633 21.53 1.28 21.57
C ALA A 633 20.21 1.32 22.37
N TYR A 634 19.75 2.54 22.69
CA TYR A 634 18.51 2.82 23.39
C TYR A 634 17.35 2.77 22.39
N VAL A 635 16.35 1.93 22.67
CA VAL A 635 15.11 1.87 21.90
C VAL A 635 13.99 2.30 22.85
N PRO A 636 13.33 3.46 22.64
CA PRO A 636 12.29 3.93 23.53
C PRO A 636 11.05 3.01 23.48
N PHE A 637 10.30 2.97 24.58
CA PHE A 637 9.16 2.07 24.78
C PHE A 637 8.10 2.21 23.69
N SER A 638 7.97 3.38 23.05
CA SER A 638 7.12 3.62 21.88
C SER A 638 7.45 2.74 20.68
N GLU A 639 8.74 2.53 20.41
CA GLU A 639 9.26 1.86 19.21
C GLU A 639 9.41 0.34 19.38
N ILE A 640 9.35 -0.17 20.60
CA ILE A 640 9.34 -1.61 20.88
C ILE A 640 8.07 -2.23 20.27
N PRO A 641 8.17 -3.19 19.33
CA PRO A 641 7.00 -3.80 18.68
C PRO A 641 6.00 -4.38 19.71
N PRO A 642 4.67 -4.26 19.51
CA PRO A 642 3.70 -4.61 20.55
C PRO A 642 3.82 -6.04 21.09
N GLN A 643 4.11 -7.01 20.23
CA GLN A 643 4.30 -8.41 20.62
C GLN A 643 5.58 -8.62 21.45
N ASP A 644 6.70 -8.00 21.06
CA ASP A 644 7.96 -8.04 21.82
C ASP A 644 7.79 -7.33 23.17
N ARG A 645 7.03 -6.23 23.21
CA ARG A 645 6.71 -5.46 24.42
C ARG A 645 5.93 -6.30 25.44
N ILE A 646 4.90 -7.03 24.98
CA ILE A 646 4.14 -7.98 25.80
C ILE A 646 5.06 -9.07 26.36
N GLN A 647 5.98 -9.61 25.54
CA GLN A 647 6.92 -10.64 25.97
C GLN A 647 7.90 -10.15 27.05
N VAL A 648 8.50 -8.97 26.85
CA VAL A 648 9.45 -8.36 27.80
C VAL A 648 8.76 -7.97 29.12
N VAL A 649 7.56 -7.38 29.07
CA VAL A 649 6.74 -7.12 30.27
C VAL A 649 6.44 -8.43 31.00
N GLY A 650 6.05 -9.49 30.27
CA GLY A 650 5.83 -10.82 30.83
C GLY A 650 7.03 -11.39 31.59
N TRP A 651 8.25 -11.22 31.06
CA TRP A 651 9.48 -11.65 31.75
C TRP A 651 9.75 -10.87 33.05
N ILE A 652 9.48 -9.56 33.06
CA ILE A 652 9.64 -8.72 34.26
C ILE A 652 8.60 -9.09 35.32
N SER A 653 7.33 -9.24 34.93
CA SER A 653 6.25 -9.67 35.82
C SER A 653 6.46 -11.08 36.37
N ALA A 654 7.02 -12.00 35.59
CA ALA A 654 7.40 -13.34 36.03
C ALA A 654 8.54 -13.37 37.08
N LYS A 655 9.22 -12.24 37.31
CA LYS A 655 10.18 -12.05 38.43
C LYS A 655 9.57 -11.25 39.60
N GLY A 656 8.26 -11.01 39.59
CA GLY A 656 7.57 -10.24 40.64
C GLY A 656 7.89 -8.74 40.63
N LYS A 657 8.38 -8.20 39.51
CA LYS A 657 8.76 -6.78 39.38
C LYS A 657 7.69 -5.98 38.63
N ALA A 658 7.63 -4.68 38.94
CA ALA A 658 6.95 -3.70 38.10
C ALA A 658 7.70 -3.54 36.78
N ALA A 659 6.96 -3.41 35.67
CA ALA A 659 7.51 -3.22 34.34
C ALA A 659 7.33 -1.75 33.91
N ASP A 660 8.11 -0.85 34.53
CA ASP A 660 8.23 0.53 34.04
C ASP A 660 8.95 0.58 32.68
N ASN A 661 8.74 1.67 31.94
CA ASN A 661 9.27 1.85 30.59
C ASN A 661 10.80 1.64 30.55
N THR A 662 11.54 2.27 31.47
CA THR A 662 13.01 2.21 31.51
C THR A 662 13.53 0.79 31.72
N THR A 663 12.86 -0.01 32.54
CA THR A 663 13.17 -1.43 32.75
C THR A 663 12.84 -2.28 31.52
N VAL A 664 11.71 -2.00 30.85
CA VAL A 664 11.33 -2.67 29.58
C VAL A 664 12.30 -2.33 28.45
N GLU A 665 12.64 -1.05 28.27
CA GLU A 665 13.60 -0.54 27.29
C GLU A 665 14.99 -1.17 27.49
N SER A 666 15.48 -1.17 28.73
CA SER A 666 16.79 -1.75 29.09
C SER A 666 16.84 -3.26 28.85
N LEU A 667 15.79 -4.00 29.23
CA LEU A 667 15.73 -5.44 29.06
C LEU A 667 15.55 -5.85 27.59
N TYR A 668 14.74 -5.12 26.82
CA TYR A 668 14.59 -5.30 25.39
C TYR A 668 15.92 -5.05 24.65
N ALA A 669 16.64 -3.98 25.00
CA ALA A 669 17.95 -3.68 24.43
C ALA A 669 19.01 -4.75 24.77
N ALA A 670 19.03 -5.27 26.00
CA ALA A 670 19.88 -6.40 26.38
C ALA A 670 19.54 -7.68 25.59
N TRP A 671 18.24 -8.00 25.48
CA TRP A 671 17.75 -9.16 24.75
C TRP A 671 18.09 -9.11 23.25
N LYS A 672 17.89 -7.96 22.57
CA LYS A 672 18.23 -7.80 21.14
C LYS A 672 19.74 -7.88 20.88
N ARG A 673 20.59 -7.50 21.84
CA ARG A 673 22.05 -7.74 21.77
C ARG A 673 22.46 -9.18 22.07
N GLY A 674 21.54 -10.05 22.49
CA GLY A 674 21.84 -11.41 22.96
C GLY A 674 22.54 -11.45 24.33
N ASP A 675 22.64 -10.31 25.03
CA ASP A 675 23.35 -10.16 26.29
C ASP A 675 22.53 -10.70 27.46
N ARG A 676 22.62 -12.02 27.65
CA ARG A 676 21.97 -12.73 28.75
C ARG A 676 22.44 -12.24 30.11
N ALA A 677 23.70 -11.82 30.26
CA ALA A 677 24.25 -11.37 31.53
C ALA A 677 23.64 -10.02 31.97
N ALA A 678 23.50 -9.06 31.04
CA ALA A 678 22.79 -7.81 31.32
C ALA A 678 21.28 -8.06 31.53
N ALA A 679 20.65 -8.92 30.73
CA ALA A 679 19.24 -9.28 30.90
C ALA A 679 18.96 -9.89 32.29
N ASP A 680 19.79 -10.85 32.73
CA ASP A 680 19.70 -11.45 34.07
C ASP A 680 20.06 -10.46 35.18
N ALA A 681 20.97 -9.51 34.96
CA ALA A 681 21.27 -8.45 35.92
C ALA A 681 20.07 -7.50 36.12
N ILE A 682 19.38 -7.11 35.04
CA ILE A 682 18.15 -6.29 35.09
C ILE A 682 17.01 -7.09 35.77
N LEU A 683 16.79 -8.34 35.36
CA LEU A 683 15.76 -9.20 35.92
C LEU A 683 15.99 -9.52 37.41
N SER A 684 17.23 -9.75 37.84
CA SER A 684 17.57 -9.93 39.26
C SER A 684 17.60 -8.62 40.06
N GLY A 685 17.95 -7.50 39.44
CA GLY A 685 18.16 -6.20 40.11
C GLY A 685 19.56 -6.04 40.71
N ALA A 686 20.53 -6.84 40.26
CA ALA A 686 21.89 -6.86 40.81
C ALA A 686 22.77 -5.75 40.20
N THR A 687 22.50 -4.49 40.55
CA THR A 687 23.34 -3.34 40.17
C THR A 687 24.68 -3.35 40.93
N LYS A 688 25.65 -4.14 40.45
CA LYS A 688 27.03 -4.12 40.96
C LYS A 688 27.76 -2.85 40.52
N SER A 689 27.85 -1.86 41.40
CA SER A 689 28.81 -0.76 41.29
C SER A 689 30.23 -1.28 41.48
N ALA A 690 31.02 -1.38 40.40
CA ALA A 690 32.44 -1.69 40.46
C ALA A 690 33.27 -0.39 40.62
N PRO A 691 34.25 -0.33 41.54
CA PRO A 691 35.08 0.86 41.72
C PRO A 691 36.14 0.99 40.61
N ALA A 692 36.49 2.23 40.27
CA ALA A 692 37.55 2.52 39.31
C ALA A 692 38.94 2.15 39.86
N ALA A 693 39.81 1.63 39.00
CA ALA A 693 41.19 1.31 39.36
C ALA A 693 42.11 2.54 39.21
N ALA A 694 42.98 2.76 40.19
CA ALA A 694 44.08 3.73 40.16
C ALA A 694 45.42 3.02 40.45
N PRO A 695 46.56 3.51 39.94
CA PRO A 695 47.82 2.75 39.96
C PRO A 695 48.54 2.73 41.33
N SER A 696 49.32 1.67 41.54
CA SER A 696 50.24 1.44 42.68
C SER A 696 51.35 2.50 42.76
N SER A 697 51.81 2.97 43.93
CA SER A 697 52.59 2.26 44.99
C SER A 697 52.91 3.25 46.16
N PRO A 698 53.64 2.89 47.24
CA PRO A 698 53.56 1.72 48.14
C PRO A 698 53.43 2.08 49.66
N SER A 699 53.27 1.06 50.50
CA SER A 699 52.96 1.01 51.95
C SER A 699 53.76 1.84 52.98
N VAL A 700 53.08 2.39 54.01
CA VAL A 700 53.58 2.51 55.42
C VAL A 700 52.45 2.37 56.49
N VAL A 701 52.46 1.25 57.23
CA VAL A 701 52.23 1.01 58.69
C VAL A 701 51.18 1.81 59.56
N SER A 702 50.43 1.05 60.38
CA SER A 702 49.72 1.38 61.67
C SER A 702 48.35 2.10 61.68
N LYS A 703 47.52 2.07 62.77
CA LYS A 703 47.17 1.02 63.78
C LYS A 703 45.96 1.47 64.66
N ALA A 704 44.84 0.74 64.61
CA ALA A 704 43.72 0.62 65.60
C ALA A 704 42.95 1.87 66.11
N ALA A 705 41.60 1.76 66.20
CA ALA A 705 40.80 1.78 67.46
C ALA A 705 39.35 2.36 67.36
N ALA A 706 38.42 1.69 68.06
CA ALA A 706 37.16 2.18 68.67
C ALA A 706 35.95 2.67 67.81
N ALA A 707 34.76 2.54 68.41
CA ALA A 707 33.44 3.04 67.99
C ALA A 707 32.80 3.86 69.18
N PRO A 708 31.55 4.40 69.14
CA PRO A 708 30.30 3.62 69.06
C PRO A 708 29.13 4.29 68.28
N ALA A 709 27.95 3.65 68.30
CA ALA A 709 26.63 4.18 67.85
C ALA A 709 25.89 4.92 69.01
N PRO A 710 24.56 5.29 68.98
CA PRO A 710 23.36 4.60 68.45
C PRO A 710 22.63 5.46 67.36
N ALA A 711 21.33 5.42 67.01
CA ALA A 711 20.11 4.79 67.56
C ALA A 711 19.01 4.56 66.47
N SER A 712 17.79 4.16 66.86
CA SER A 712 16.58 3.97 66.03
C SER A 712 15.28 4.21 66.85
N LEU A 713 14.09 4.21 66.21
CA LEU A 713 12.67 4.07 66.68
C LEU A 713 11.78 4.54 65.48
N SER A 714 10.80 3.86 64.84
CA SER A 714 9.62 3.02 65.19
C SER A 714 8.29 3.80 65.40
N GLY A 715 7.16 3.30 64.84
CA GLY A 715 5.79 3.92 64.84
C GLY A 715 4.98 3.77 66.16
N PRO A 716 3.61 3.83 66.19
CA PRO A 716 2.68 3.07 65.29
C PRO A 716 1.21 3.60 65.01
N VAL A 717 0.52 2.94 64.05
CA VAL A 717 -0.90 2.42 63.99
C VAL A 717 -2.18 3.26 64.36
N VAL A 718 -3.32 2.89 63.70
CA VAL A 718 -4.70 3.46 63.69
C VAL A 718 -5.62 2.94 64.83
N PRO A 719 -6.76 3.60 65.16
CA PRO A 719 -8.11 3.06 64.85
C PRO A 719 -9.24 4.15 64.64
N ALA A 720 -10.54 3.84 64.71
CA ALA A 720 -11.38 3.35 63.59
C ALA A 720 -12.92 3.52 63.78
N ALA A 721 -13.66 3.71 62.67
CA ALA A 721 -15.08 3.37 62.35
C ALA A 721 -16.32 3.90 63.13
N ALA A 722 -17.29 4.46 62.37
CA ALA A 722 -18.76 4.38 62.54
C ALA A 722 -19.46 4.83 61.21
N SER A 723 -20.63 4.40 60.69
CA SER A 723 -21.69 3.39 60.98
C SER A 723 -23.12 3.93 61.35
N HIS A 724 -24.09 3.87 60.42
CA HIS A 724 -25.56 3.75 60.68
C HIS A 724 -26.39 3.34 59.43
N GLN A 725 -27.70 3.07 59.60
CA GLN A 725 -28.50 2.16 58.74
C GLN A 725 -29.62 2.75 57.85
N VAL A 726 -29.99 1.92 56.87
CA VAL A 726 -31.15 1.90 55.94
C VAL A 726 -32.53 2.11 56.58
N LYS A 727 -33.46 2.79 55.85
CA LYS A 727 -34.88 2.40 55.76
C LYS A 727 -35.63 3.02 54.57
N ASP A 728 -36.58 2.26 54.00
CA ASP A 728 -37.44 2.64 52.87
C ASP A 728 -38.46 3.76 53.16
N LYS A 729 -38.83 4.52 52.11
CA LYS A 729 -40.21 4.53 51.58
C LYS A 729 -40.35 5.18 50.20
N ARG A 730 -41.39 4.77 49.47
CA ARG A 730 -41.79 5.27 48.13
C ARG A 730 -42.64 6.54 48.24
N THR A 731 -42.32 7.55 47.42
CA THR A 731 -43.18 8.54 46.69
C THR A 731 -42.24 9.66 46.23
N GLY A 732 -42.36 10.32 45.07
CA GLY A 732 -43.36 10.24 44.01
C GLY A 732 -43.49 11.64 43.37
N HIS A 733 -43.11 11.77 42.09
CA HIS A 733 -42.96 13.03 41.33
C HIS A 733 -41.98 14.09 41.91
N ASN A 734 -41.03 14.54 41.09
CA ASN A 734 -41.00 15.96 40.70
C ASN A 734 -40.13 16.20 39.47
N ASP A 735 -40.36 17.34 38.83
CA ASP A 735 -39.71 17.78 37.59
C ASP A 735 -38.18 17.82 37.66
N ARG A 736 -37.54 17.55 36.53
CA ARG A 736 -36.23 18.13 36.21
C ARG A 736 -36.22 18.70 34.80
N ARG A 737 -35.83 19.97 34.72
CA ARG A 737 -35.46 20.65 33.47
C ARG A 737 -34.23 19.96 32.88
N ALA A 738 -34.14 19.96 31.56
CA ALA A 738 -32.91 19.70 30.82
C ALA A 738 -32.64 20.89 29.90
N ASP A 739 -31.38 21.28 29.76
CA ASP A 739 -30.96 22.42 28.93
C ASP A 739 -30.84 22.03 27.43
N PRO A 740 -30.95 22.98 26.49
CA PRO A 740 -31.14 22.68 25.07
C PRO A 740 -29.83 22.58 24.28
N LEU A 741 -29.61 21.45 23.58
CA LEU A 741 -28.52 21.28 22.62
C LEU A 741 -28.82 20.16 21.57
N ASP A 742 -29.90 20.29 20.78
CA ASP A 742 -30.23 19.28 19.74
C ASP A 742 -30.92 19.81 18.44
N ASP A 743 -31.07 21.14 18.27
CA ASP A 743 -31.79 21.73 17.12
C ASP A 743 -31.02 21.76 15.78
N ALA A 744 -29.74 21.34 15.76
CA ALA A 744 -28.87 21.52 14.59
C ALA A 744 -29.16 20.57 13.42
N VAL A 745 -29.78 19.42 13.65
CA VAL A 745 -29.88 18.32 12.66
C VAL A 745 -31.18 18.39 11.82
N VAL A 746 -32.26 18.96 12.36
CA VAL A 746 -33.59 18.95 11.71
C VAL A 746 -33.73 19.99 10.59
N ALA A 747 -32.89 21.04 10.58
CA ALA A 747 -32.95 22.10 9.58
C ALA A 747 -32.57 21.65 8.16
N GLY A 748 -31.56 20.78 8.01
CA GLY A 748 -31.04 20.38 6.70
C GLY A 748 -32.05 19.59 5.84
N ALA A 749 -32.86 18.74 6.46
CA ALA A 749 -33.78 17.85 5.75
C ALA A 749 -34.95 18.59 5.06
N ARG A 750 -35.27 19.83 5.46
CA ARG A 750 -36.43 20.58 4.92
C ARG A 750 -36.11 21.38 3.65
N HIS A 751 -34.84 21.67 3.36
CA HIS A 751 -34.47 22.40 2.13
C HIS A 751 -34.42 21.52 0.88
N ALA A 752 -34.16 20.21 1.02
CA ALA A 752 -34.08 19.28 -0.11
C ALA A 752 -35.47 18.95 -0.72
N ALA A 753 -36.53 18.93 0.10
CA ALA A 753 -37.87 18.56 -0.34
C ALA A 753 -38.54 19.62 -1.23
N ALA A 754 -38.16 20.90 -1.10
CA ALA A 754 -38.79 22.01 -1.81
C ALA A 754 -38.34 22.17 -3.27
N TYR A 755 -37.27 21.50 -3.70
CA TYR A 755 -36.73 21.64 -5.07
C TYR A 755 -37.24 20.53 -6.03
N ALA A 756 -37.97 19.54 -5.51
CA ALA A 756 -38.43 18.37 -6.26
C ALA A 756 -39.89 18.46 -6.76
N SER A 757 -40.70 19.37 -6.23
CA SER A 757 -42.11 19.57 -6.63
C SER A 757 -42.24 20.25 -8.00
N ASP A 758 -41.44 21.28 -8.25
CA ASP A 758 -41.70 22.25 -9.30
C ASP A 758 -41.26 21.75 -10.69
N LEU A 759 -40.42 20.72 -10.73
CA LEU A 759 -39.97 20.05 -11.97
C LEU A 759 -40.97 19.05 -12.54
N TRP A 760 -42.10 18.78 -11.87
CA TRP A 760 -43.13 17.84 -12.34
C TRP A 760 -44.47 18.49 -12.76
N ALA A 761 -44.57 19.82 -12.71
CA ALA A 761 -45.75 20.58 -13.07
C ALA A 761 -45.67 21.18 -14.50
N GLY A 762 -45.48 20.32 -15.52
CA GLY A 762 -45.24 20.77 -16.89
C GLY A 762 -46.38 21.58 -17.53
N LYS A 763 -46.12 22.86 -17.90
CA LYS A 763 -47.03 23.68 -18.71
C LYS A 763 -46.35 24.87 -19.44
N THR A 764 -46.83 25.12 -20.65
CA THR A 764 -46.78 26.38 -21.44
C THR A 764 -45.44 26.97 -21.96
N THR A 765 -45.15 26.59 -23.22
CA THR A 765 -45.01 27.48 -24.41
C THR A 765 -43.87 28.50 -24.61
N ILE A 766 -43.12 28.25 -25.69
CA ILE A 766 -42.81 29.15 -26.83
C ILE A 766 -41.91 30.38 -26.58
N GLY A 767 -40.68 30.26 -27.06
CA GLY A 767 -39.81 31.34 -27.52
C GLY A 767 -38.47 30.77 -28.03
N GLY A 768 -37.94 31.11 -29.20
CA GLY A 768 -38.44 32.05 -30.21
C GLY A 768 -37.32 32.76 -30.98
N MET A 769 -36.27 32.06 -31.42
CA MET A 769 -35.15 32.68 -32.15
C MET A 769 -34.80 31.97 -33.47
N TYR A 770 -34.45 32.80 -34.46
CA TYR A 770 -34.17 32.39 -35.83
C TYR A 770 -32.71 31.92 -36.00
N LEU A 771 -32.51 30.88 -36.81
CA LEU A 771 -31.26 30.67 -37.55
C LEU A 771 -31.56 30.61 -39.05
N ARG A 772 -30.71 31.27 -39.84
CA ARG A 772 -30.85 31.36 -41.31
C ARG A 772 -30.49 30.03 -41.96
N LYS A 773 -31.30 29.60 -42.94
CA LYS A 773 -30.85 28.62 -43.94
C LYS A 773 -29.80 29.27 -44.88
N PRO A 774 -28.76 28.55 -45.30
CA PRO A 774 -28.05 28.87 -46.54
C PRO A 774 -28.94 28.60 -47.76
N ARG A 775 -28.50 29.08 -48.93
CA ARG A 775 -29.23 29.06 -50.19
C ARG A 775 -28.47 28.22 -51.21
N GLU A 776 -29.06 27.10 -51.62
CA GLU A 776 -28.60 26.32 -52.77
C GLU A 776 -29.43 26.71 -54.00
N GLU A 777 -28.80 26.67 -55.19
CA GLU A 777 -29.45 26.99 -56.46
C GLU A 777 -29.23 25.85 -57.46
N LYS A 778 -30.32 25.45 -58.14
CA LYS A 778 -30.46 24.41 -59.18
C LYS A 778 -30.52 22.98 -58.68
#